data_AF-A0A1G6WRI8-F1
#
_entry.id   AF-A0A1G6WRI8-F1
#
_cell.length_a   1.000
_cell.length_b   1.000
_cell.length_c   1.000
_cell.angle_alpha   90.00
_cell.angle_beta   90.00
_cell.angle_gamma   90.00
#
_symmetry.space_group_name_H-M   'P 1'
#
loop_
_entity.id
_entity.type
_entity.pdbx_description
1 polymer ?
#
loop_
_entity_poly.entity_id
_entity_poly.type
_entity_poly.pdbx_seq_one_letter_code
_entity_poly.pdbx_strand_id
1 'polypeptide(L)'
;MFTYSTDIYLNFDIGYVGWAQAADLNRNGLPEIVLTRFTVPGGEWQDLPILEIGFDGTLTNIAGQIGGSALPQVDFGRGLIVDDLNGDGWDDIFVADHGLDVHPFPGQVNTVLMSDGQGGWVDRSAEYSRGTDFTHSIASGDLNGDGVTDVFVGNLGVDPAYIVSVNPDGTPSFDALPLHGVRTYTTSAIADLDGDDIDELILGADQNIAPGLSSQIARWNGFGFAMTQLPAQTTLDQSIALDIQVTDLNGDDRPDIVMLLTDADPFYTRVAIQVLIQQPDGQFSDRTTDWFDPHDFVGANDPNGWGSRLFFSDLDLDGDLDLLVQMQFPNSHRIFYQEGGRFSPGSDDQTIGGSNEALALVDFDNDGVEEILAFTSQSVWVYDNGLSLPPIERIGTNGNDTIMGSGRTELIWGLGGNDSISGLGGDDTLYGGPGADTLDGGDGNDLLGGTTENDLLLGGAGNDEAYGAAGDDTIWGGAGDDVLGGSGGNDEIHGDDGNDGLWGSFGDDTIEGGAGSDTLGGSTGNDSLSGGGDADELWGAIGADTLDGGAGNDTLGGADGADSLSGGAGDDELWGADDNDTLDGGDGNDQIGAGQGNDVLNGGFGNDQLFGGLGNDQIEGGDGNDTIYGAAGDDTIDGGWGDDRIFAGPGSDVIRFSDGSDIVYYFSAGSDRIDLSGVPGIVDFANLQQNQLSEFGGSAIITDLFGNTLTLDGVSVASLTEADFIIF
;
A
#
# COMPACT_ATOMS: atom_id res chain seq x y z
N MET A 1 -4.64 -12.36 8.88
CA MET A 1 -4.63 -11.42 7.75
C MET A 1 -4.06 -10.12 8.27
N PHE A 2 -2.76 -9.96 8.08
CA PHE A 2 -2.08 -8.69 8.27
C PHE A 2 -2.42 -7.80 7.07
N THR A 3 -2.76 -6.54 7.34
CA THR A 3 -2.90 -5.50 6.32
C THR A 3 -1.73 -4.55 6.55
N TYR A 4 -0.81 -4.49 5.60
CA TYR A 4 0.38 -3.65 5.62
C TYR A 4 -0.02 -2.23 5.24
N SER A 5 -0.36 -1.43 6.25
CA SER A 5 -0.22 0.02 6.17
C SER A 5 1.01 0.40 6.99
N THR A 6 1.50 1.63 6.87
CA THR A 6 2.63 2.17 7.65
C THR A 6 2.53 1.97 9.16
N ASP A 7 1.36 1.57 9.67
CA ASP A 7 1.18 0.88 10.94
C ASP A 7 0.34 -0.41 10.72
N ILE A 8 0.91 -1.61 10.97
CA ILE A 8 0.11 -2.85 11.02
C ILE A 8 -0.61 -2.92 12.35
N TYR A 9 -1.95 -2.90 12.31
CA TYR A 9 -2.80 -2.94 13.49
C TYR A 9 -3.37 -4.34 13.75
N LEU A 10 -2.73 -5.10 14.64
CA LEU A 10 -3.30 -6.36 15.12
C LEU A 10 -4.16 -6.13 16.36
N ASN A 11 -5.48 -6.12 16.17
CA ASN A 11 -6.44 -5.94 17.26
C ASN A 11 -6.79 -7.30 17.89
N PHE A 12 -5.94 -7.77 18.81
CA PHE A 12 -6.21 -8.96 19.60
C PHE A 12 -6.43 -8.57 21.06
N ASP A 13 -7.43 -9.17 21.73
CA ASP A 13 -7.54 -9.12 23.19
C ASP A 13 -6.47 -10.04 23.80
N ILE A 14 -5.21 -9.63 23.68
CA ILE A 14 -4.07 -10.39 24.19
C ILE A 14 -3.90 -10.20 25.70
N GLY A 15 -4.50 -9.21 26.34
CA GLY A 15 -4.22 -8.92 27.76
C GLY A 15 -2.81 -8.35 27.94
N TYR A 16 -2.37 -8.15 29.18
CA TYR A 16 -1.05 -7.53 29.42
C TYR A 16 0.09 -8.48 29.06
N VAL A 17 1.08 -8.01 28.30
CA VAL A 17 2.25 -8.81 27.88
C VAL A 17 3.43 -8.53 28.82
N GLY A 18 4.09 -9.57 29.34
CA GLY A 18 5.23 -9.44 30.27
C GLY A 18 6.60 -9.50 29.58
N TRP A 19 6.80 -10.53 28.76
CA TRP A 19 7.94 -10.66 27.83
C TRP A 19 7.44 -11.13 26.49
N ALA A 20 8.14 -10.70 25.45
CA ALA A 20 8.14 -11.25 24.12
C ALA A 20 9.60 -11.52 23.72
N GLN A 21 9.83 -12.61 22.99
CA GLN A 21 11.12 -12.93 22.40
C GLN A 21 10.88 -13.55 21.01
N ALA A 22 11.69 -13.16 20.05
CA ALA A 22 11.73 -13.74 18.71
C ALA A 22 12.63 -14.97 18.70
N ALA A 23 12.19 -16.05 18.04
CA ALA A 23 12.98 -17.26 17.85
C ALA A 23 12.45 -18.08 16.66
N ASP A 24 13.32 -18.75 15.92
CA ASP A 24 12.95 -19.67 14.83
C ASP A 24 12.68 -21.06 15.42
N LEU A 25 11.50 -21.23 16.03
CA LEU A 25 11.14 -22.41 16.81
C LEU A 25 11.10 -23.69 15.98
N ASN A 26 10.84 -23.56 14.67
CA ASN A 26 10.67 -24.66 13.75
C ASN A 26 11.80 -24.78 12.70
N ARG A 27 12.83 -23.93 12.77
CA ARG A 27 13.99 -23.90 11.88
C ARG A 27 13.63 -23.77 10.40
N ASN A 28 12.61 -22.99 10.11
CA ASN A 28 12.18 -22.73 8.73
C ASN A 28 12.81 -21.45 8.14
N GLY A 29 13.60 -20.71 8.94
CA GLY A 29 14.21 -19.44 8.57
C GLY A 29 13.31 -18.22 8.78
N LEU A 30 12.12 -18.40 9.37
CA LEU A 30 11.18 -17.33 9.71
C LEU A 30 10.95 -17.34 11.23
N PRO A 31 11.43 -16.33 11.96
CA PRO A 31 11.25 -16.28 13.40
C PRO A 31 9.77 -16.15 13.81
N GLU A 32 9.35 -16.93 14.80
CA GLU A 32 8.09 -16.76 15.52
C GLU A 32 8.28 -15.92 16.79
N ILE A 33 7.17 -15.46 17.37
CA ILE A 33 7.20 -14.73 18.64
C ILE A 33 6.59 -15.54 19.75
N VAL A 34 7.38 -15.80 20.78
CA VAL A 34 6.92 -16.36 22.05
C VAL A 34 6.63 -15.24 23.02
N LEU A 35 5.45 -15.24 23.63
CA LEU A 35 5.09 -14.24 24.63
C LEU A 35 4.40 -14.80 25.88
N THR A 36 4.60 -14.10 27.00
CA THR A 36 3.99 -14.38 28.31
C THR A 36 3.02 -13.26 28.68
N ARG A 37 1.98 -13.60 29.45
CA ARG A 37 0.86 -12.68 29.72
C ARG A 37 0.42 -12.64 31.19
N PHE A 38 -0.17 -11.53 31.63
CA PHE A 38 -0.77 -11.36 32.96
C PHE A 38 -2.00 -10.41 32.95
N THR A 39 -2.68 -10.23 34.09
CA THR A 39 -3.86 -9.33 34.23
C THR A 39 -3.85 -8.49 35.51
N VAL A 40 -4.08 -7.16 35.46
CA VAL A 40 -4.57 -6.33 36.61
C VAL A 40 -5.05 -4.90 36.19
N PRO A 41 -5.96 -4.20 36.94
CA PRO A 41 -6.64 -4.58 38.19
C PRO A 41 -8.19 -4.41 38.25
N GLY A 42 -8.84 -5.41 38.86
CA GLY A 42 -10.28 -5.41 39.25
C GLY A 42 -10.89 -6.79 39.55
N GLY A 43 -10.23 -7.88 39.13
CA GLY A 43 -10.65 -9.28 39.33
C GLY A 43 -9.51 -10.16 39.86
N GLU A 44 -9.82 -11.40 40.22
CA GLU A 44 -8.86 -12.46 40.59
C GLU A 44 -7.86 -12.68 39.45
N TRP A 45 -6.57 -12.83 39.78
CA TRP A 45 -5.49 -13.19 38.84
C TRP A 45 -5.84 -14.50 38.13
N GLN A 46 -5.68 -14.55 36.81
CA GLN A 46 -5.97 -15.75 36.00
C GLN A 46 -4.76 -16.18 35.19
N ASP A 47 -4.51 -17.48 35.19
CA ASP A 47 -3.51 -18.18 34.38
C ASP A 47 -3.74 -17.88 32.89
N LEU A 48 -2.70 -17.42 32.19
CA LEU A 48 -2.75 -17.19 30.75
C LEU A 48 -1.72 -18.08 30.03
N PRO A 49 -2.08 -18.68 28.87
CA PRO A 49 -1.17 -19.51 28.12
C PRO A 49 -0.04 -18.69 27.48
N ILE A 50 1.11 -19.37 27.30
CA ILE A 50 2.18 -18.96 26.40
C ILE A 50 1.66 -19.03 24.97
N LEU A 51 1.87 -17.96 24.21
CA LEU A 51 1.41 -17.83 22.84
C LEU A 51 2.60 -17.78 21.89
N GLU A 52 2.38 -18.37 20.72
CA GLU A 52 3.23 -18.30 19.54
C GLU A 52 2.47 -17.48 18.49
N ILE A 53 3.12 -16.48 17.91
CA ILE A 53 2.62 -15.76 16.74
C ILE A 53 3.42 -16.24 15.53
N GLY A 54 2.76 -16.95 14.62
CA GLY A 54 3.36 -17.39 13.37
C GLY A 54 3.36 -16.29 12.31
N PHE A 55 4.23 -16.45 11.30
CA PHE A 55 4.38 -15.53 10.16
C PHE A 55 3.07 -15.25 9.39
N ASP A 56 2.12 -16.19 9.36
CA ASP A 56 0.81 -16.02 8.73
C ASP A 56 -0.21 -15.27 9.63
N GLY A 57 0.22 -14.87 10.82
CA GLY A 57 -0.56 -14.16 11.83
C GLY A 57 -1.44 -15.08 12.64
N THR A 58 -1.19 -16.40 12.56
CA THR A 58 -1.84 -17.35 13.44
C THR A 58 -1.33 -17.21 14.85
N LEU A 59 -2.28 -17.07 15.77
CA LEU A 59 -2.02 -17.08 17.20
C LEU A 59 -2.20 -18.52 17.70
N THR A 60 -1.10 -19.20 17.97
CA THR A 60 -1.10 -20.56 18.47
C THR A 60 -0.91 -20.58 19.98
N ASN A 61 -1.76 -21.33 20.67
CA ASN A 61 -1.60 -21.59 22.10
C ASN A 61 -0.73 -22.83 22.28
N ILE A 62 0.53 -22.61 22.68
CA ILE A 62 1.53 -23.66 22.92
C ILE A 62 1.02 -24.68 23.95
N ALA A 63 0.34 -24.24 25.00
CA ALA A 63 -0.24 -25.12 26.02
C ALA A 63 -1.37 -26.02 25.49
N GLY A 64 -2.01 -25.66 24.37
CA GLY A 64 -3.04 -26.47 23.71
C GLY A 64 -2.49 -27.69 22.95
N GLN A 65 -1.19 -27.72 22.67
CA GLN A 65 -0.51 -28.79 21.95
C GLN A 65 0.03 -29.88 22.90
N ILE A 66 0.11 -29.60 24.20
CA ILE A 66 0.58 -30.53 25.23
C ILE A 66 -0.58 -31.47 25.62
N GLY A 67 -0.50 -32.74 25.23
CA GLY A 67 -1.56 -33.72 25.47
C GLY A 67 -1.74 -34.09 26.96
N GLY A 68 -2.54 -33.34 27.73
CA GLY A 68 -2.85 -33.66 29.13
C GLY A 68 -3.71 -32.59 29.82
N SER A 69 -4.58 -32.99 30.76
CA SER A 69 -5.64 -32.14 31.32
C SER A 69 -5.23 -31.24 32.51
N ALA A 70 -4.03 -30.70 32.51
CA ALA A 70 -3.64 -29.62 33.43
C ALA A 70 -2.57 -28.78 32.72
N LEU A 71 -2.87 -27.50 32.54
CA LEU A 71 -2.02 -26.50 31.89
C LEU A 71 -0.71 -26.35 32.68
N PRO A 72 0.44 -26.05 32.04
CA PRO A 72 1.52 -25.35 32.73
C PRO A 72 0.96 -23.98 33.14
N GLN A 73 0.67 -23.83 34.44
CA GLN A 73 0.11 -22.60 34.99
C GLN A 73 1.27 -21.61 35.17
N VAL A 74 1.18 -20.44 34.53
CA VAL A 74 2.10 -19.32 34.79
C VAL A 74 1.29 -18.25 35.54
N ASP A 75 1.49 -18.17 36.85
CA ASP A 75 0.74 -17.28 37.74
C ASP A 75 1.21 -15.81 37.60
N PHE A 76 2.52 -15.63 37.36
CA PHE A 76 3.21 -14.38 37.13
C PHE A 76 4.63 -14.64 36.57
N GLY A 77 4.77 -14.77 35.25
CA GLY A 77 6.09 -14.82 34.63
C GLY A 77 6.92 -13.61 35.10
N ARG A 78 8.20 -13.82 35.42
CA ARG A 78 9.23 -12.81 35.77
C ARG A 78 10.42 -12.80 34.79
N GLY A 79 10.40 -13.69 33.80
CA GLY A 79 11.34 -13.75 32.70
C GLY A 79 10.89 -14.80 31.67
N LEU A 80 11.28 -14.59 30.41
CA LEU A 80 11.15 -15.55 29.31
C LEU A 80 12.53 -15.75 28.69
N ILE A 81 12.91 -17.01 28.46
CA ILE A 81 14.05 -17.42 27.66
C ILE A 81 13.54 -18.41 26.61
N VAL A 82 13.93 -18.18 25.38
CA VAL A 82 13.78 -19.11 24.25
C VAL A 82 15.19 -19.42 23.75
N ASP A 83 15.63 -20.67 23.92
CA ASP A 83 17.02 -21.10 23.70
C ASP A 83 17.11 -22.64 23.64
N ASP A 84 18.16 -23.21 23.04
CA ASP A 84 18.42 -24.66 23.00
C ASP A 84 18.94 -25.16 24.36
N LEU A 85 18.01 -25.34 25.31
CA LEU A 85 18.34 -25.67 26.69
C LEU A 85 19.00 -27.05 26.84
N ASN A 86 18.68 -27.99 25.94
CA ASN A 86 19.11 -29.38 26.07
C ASN A 86 20.22 -29.80 25.08
N GLY A 87 20.58 -28.91 24.15
CA GLY A 87 21.64 -29.10 23.16
C GLY A 87 21.26 -30.00 21.98
N ASP A 88 19.97 -30.17 21.68
CA ASP A 88 19.50 -30.97 20.54
C ASP A 88 19.29 -30.15 19.26
N GLY A 89 19.51 -28.84 19.37
CA GLY A 89 19.34 -27.85 18.32
C GLY A 89 17.97 -27.18 18.31
N TRP A 90 16.98 -27.60 19.08
CA TRP A 90 15.67 -26.97 19.03
C TRP A 90 15.50 -25.98 20.17
N ASP A 91 14.98 -24.80 19.86
CA ASP A 91 14.70 -23.79 20.87
C ASP A 91 13.60 -24.27 21.82
N ASP A 92 13.96 -24.34 23.09
CA ASP A 92 13.12 -24.70 24.22
C ASP A 92 12.66 -23.42 24.96
N ILE A 93 11.58 -23.51 25.72
CA ILE A 93 11.03 -22.36 26.46
C ILE A 93 11.24 -22.53 27.96
N PHE A 94 11.86 -21.53 28.57
CA PHE A 94 11.94 -21.39 30.02
C PHE A 94 11.23 -20.13 30.50
N VAL A 95 10.31 -20.28 31.45
CA VAL A 95 9.64 -19.16 32.11
C VAL A 95 9.84 -19.28 33.62
N ALA A 96 10.46 -18.26 34.21
CA ALA A 96 10.54 -18.15 35.66
C ALA A 96 9.22 -17.60 36.20
N ASP A 97 8.50 -18.39 37.00
CA ASP A 97 7.19 -18.02 37.53
C ASP A 97 7.22 -17.71 39.04
N HIS A 98 6.31 -16.84 39.49
CA HIS A 98 6.07 -16.50 40.88
C HIS A 98 4.67 -16.92 41.34
N GLY A 99 4.59 -17.84 42.31
CA GLY A 99 3.33 -18.15 42.99
C GLY A 99 2.87 -17.03 43.92
N LEU A 100 1.90 -16.19 43.52
CA LEU A 100 1.24 -15.22 44.40
C LEU A 100 0.01 -15.84 45.12
N ASP A 101 0.13 -16.03 46.42
CA ASP A 101 -0.92 -15.87 47.48
C ASP A 101 -2.31 -16.58 47.39
N VAL A 102 -2.53 -17.54 46.48
CA VAL A 102 -3.72 -18.43 46.55
C VAL A 102 -3.41 -19.90 46.85
N HIS A 103 -2.15 -20.32 46.72
CA HIS A 103 -1.73 -21.68 47.02
C HIS A 103 -1.07 -21.81 48.41
N PRO A 104 -1.40 -22.85 49.21
CA PRO A 104 -0.89 -23.02 50.58
C PRO A 104 0.59 -23.45 50.66
N PHE A 105 1.35 -23.36 49.56
CA PHE A 105 2.76 -23.75 49.48
C PHE A 105 3.59 -22.61 48.87
N PRO A 106 4.53 -22.00 49.61
CA PRO A 106 5.45 -21.01 49.05
C PRO A 106 6.55 -21.74 48.27
N GLY A 107 6.54 -21.62 46.94
CA GLY A 107 7.59 -22.14 46.05
C GLY A 107 7.55 -21.46 44.69
N GLN A 108 8.72 -21.21 44.11
CA GLN A 108 8.86 -20.81 42.71
C GLN A 108 8.62 -22.06 41.84
N VAL A 109 7.82 -21.90 40.79
CA VAL A 109 7.67 -22.91 39.73
C VAL A 109 8.47 -22.39 38.54
N ASN A 110 9.33 -23.22 37.97
CA ASN A 110 9.94 -22.87 36.70
C ASN A 110 9.23 -23.70 35.64
N THR A 111 8.62 -23.00 34.67
CA THR A 111 7.99 -23.66 33.53
C THR A 111 9.08 -23.96 32.52
N VAL A 112 9.20 -25.23 32.13
CA VAL A 112 10.20 -25.67 31.15
C VAL A 112 9.48 -26.50 30.11
N LEU A 113 9.40 -25.99 28.88
CA LEU A 113 8.74 -26.65 27.77
C LEU A 113 9.81 -27.02 26.75
N MET A 114 9.93 -28.33 26.49
CA MET A 114 10.89 -28.84 25.51
C MET A 114 10.22 -28.97 24.14
N SER A 115 10.88 -28.49 23.10
CA SER A 115 10.46 -28.69 21.73
C SER A 115 10.64 -30.14 21.32
N ASP A 116 9.75 -30.66 20.47
CA ASP A 116 9.94 -31.96 19.80
C ASP A 116 10.47 -31.84 18.37
N GLY A 117 10.74 -30.61 17.92
CA GLY A 117 11.22 -30.29 16.56
C GLY A 117 10.19 -30.51 15.45
N GLN A 118 8.92 -30.77 15.79
CA GLN A 118 7.81 -30.97 14.83
C GLN A 118 6.60 -30.09 15.15
N GLY A 119 6.81 -29.01 15.92
CA GLY A 119 5.75 -28.10 16.37
C GLY A 119 4.93 -28.64 17.55
N GLY A 120 5.43 -29.66 18.26
CA GLY A 120 4.88 -30.15 19.51
C GLY A 120 5.79 -29.83 20.71
N TRP A 121 5.18 -29.85 21.90
CA TRP A 121 5.84 -29.45 23.14
C TRP A 121 5.69 -30.50 24.23
N VAL A 122 6.73 -30.69 25.04
CA VAL A 122 6.76 -31.57 26.20
C VAL A 122 6.96 -30.74 27.47
N ASP A 123 5.94 -30.72 28.33
CA ASP A 123 6.03 -30.07 29.65
C ASP A 123 6.95 -30.85 30.59
N ARG A 124 8.00 -30.17 31.08
CA ARG A 124 8.99 -30.65 32.05
C ARG A 124 9.06 -29.75 33.27
N SER A 125 8.06 -28.89 33.46
CA SER A 125 7.95 -27.95 34.57
C SER A 125 8.07 -28.65 35.91
N ALA A 126 8.80 -28.02 36.83
CA ALA A 126 9.02 -28.56 38.16
C ALA A 126 8.98 -27.45 39.21
N GLU A 127 8.32 -27.74 40.34
CA GLU A 127 8.37 -26.87 41.51
C GLU A 127 9.76 -26.95 42.15
N TYR A 128 10.40 -25.79 42.31
CA TYR A 128 11.62 -25.66 43.11
C TYR A 128 11.32 -24.85 44.37
N SER A 129 10.93 -25.53 45.45
CA SER A 129 10.64 -24.87 46.74
C SER A 129 11.92 -24.64 47.56
N ARG A 130 12.64 -23.55 47.29
CA ARG A 130 13.57 -22.97 48.28
C ARG A 130 13.24 -21.50 48.49
N GLY A 131 12.38 -21.21 49.46
CA GLY A 131 12.24 -19.84 49.99
C GLY A 131 11.12 -19.01 49.36
N THR A 132 10.90 -17.85 49.97
CA THR A 132 9.85 -16.87 49.65
C THR A 132 10.37 -15.87 48.62
N ASP A 133 10.84 -16.37 47.49
CA ASP A 133 11.80 -15.64 46.67
C ASP A 133 11.17 -14.95 45.47
N PHE A 134 11.56 -13.70 45.26
CA PHE A 134 11.11 -12.84 44.19
C PHE A 134 12.14 -12.91 43.04
N THR A 135 11.85 -13.69 42.00
CA THR A 135 12.69 -13.74 40.79
C THR A 135 12.71 -12.38 40.12
N HIS A 136 13.89 -11.95 39.73
CA HIS A 136 14.12 -10.58 39.30
C HIS A 136 14.93 -10.46 38.01
N SER A 137 15.83 -11.40 37.76
CA SER A 137 16.53 -11.51 36.49
C SER A 137 16.72 -12.98 36.12
N ILE A 138 16.70 -13.26 34.83
CA ILE A 138 17.12 -14.53 34.26
C ILE A 138 18.04 -14.26 33.08
N ALA A 139 18.93 -15.20 32.78
CA ALA A 139 19.77 -15.21 31.58
C ALA A 139 20.13 -16.66 31.25
N SER A 140 20.38 -16.95 29.97
CA SER A 140 20.83 -18.27 29.50
C SER A 140 22.23 -18.20 28.88
N GLY A 141 22.98 -19.30 29.00
CA GLY A 141 24.26 -19.56 28.33
C GLY A 141 25.02 -20.71 28.99
N ASP A 142 26.11 -21.18 28.38
CA ASP A 142 26.92 -22.28 28.90
C ASP A 142 27.89 -21.82 30.01
N LEU A 143 27.37 -21.70 31.23
CA LEU A 143 28.14 -21.20 32.38
C LEU A 143 29.26 -22.16 32.83
N ASN A 144 29.25 -23.41 32.38
CA ASN A 144 30.11 -24.46 32.92
C ASN A 144 31.02 -25.12 31.87
N GLY A 145 30.84 -24.80 30.59
CA GLY A 145 31.62 -25.23 29.45
C GLY A 145 31.33 -26.67 29.01
N ASP A 146 30.13 -27.19 29.26
CA ASP A 146 29.74 -28.55 28.88
C ASP A 146 28.98 -28.63 27.55
N GLY A 147 28.77 -27.49 26.90
CA GLY A 147 28.08 -27.33 25.63
C GLY A 147 26.56 -27.37 25.75
N VAL A 148 26.02 -27.23 26.95
CA VAL A 148 24.58 -27.18 27.20
C VAL A 148 24.23 -25.84 27.85
N THR A 149 23.16 -25.22 27.37
CA THR A 149 22.70 -23.94 27.88
C THR A 149 22.20 -24.08 29.33
N ASP A 150 22.81 -23.32 30.24
CA ASP A 150 22.39 -23.15 31.62
C ASP A 150 21.48 -21.92 31.75
N VAL A 151 20.41 -22.02 32.55
CA VAL A 151 19.58 -20.86 32.91
C VAL A 151 19.93 -20.38 34.31
N PHE A 152 20.46 -19.18 34.40
CA PHE A 152 20.66 -18.48 35.66
C PHE A 152 19.37 -17.82 36.13
N VAL A 153 19.01 -18.00 37.40
CA VAL A 153 17.86 -17.36 38.03
C VAL A 153 18.28 -16.55 39.25
N GLY A 154 18.15 -15.22 39.09
CA GLY A 154 18.49 -14.21 40.08
C GLY A 154 17.33 -13.81 40.98
N ASN A 155 17.49 -13.99 42.29
CA ASN A 155 16.51 -13.57 43.30
C ASN A 155 16.91 -12.23 43.96
N LEU A 156 15.94 -11.34 44.19
CA LEU A 156 16.19 -10.03 44.80
C LEU A 156 16.45 -10.16 46.32
N GLY A 157 17.67 -9.82 46.75
CA GLY A 157 17.95 -9.32 48.11
C GLY A 157 17.97 -10.31 49.29
N VAL A 158 17.50 -11.56 49.18
CA VAL A 158 17.34 -12.42 50.38
C VAL A 158 17.89 -13.86 50.34
N ASP A 159 18.08 -14.51 49.19
CA ASP A 159 18.62 -15.87 49.10
C ASP A 159 19.52 -16.06 47.86
N PRO A 160 20.41 -17.08 47.80
CA PRO A 160 21.34 -17.22 46.68
C PRO A 160 20.59 -17.52 45.40
N ALA A 161 20.99 -16.86 44.31
CA ALA A 161 20.61 -17.24 42.95
C ALA A 161 20.85 -18.75 42.73
N TYR A 162 20.19 -19.33 41.73
CA TYR A 162 20.39 -20.72 41.33
C TYR A 162 20.56 -20.83 39.82
N ILE A 163 21.02 -21.99 39.38
CA ILE A 163 21.15 -22.35 37.97
C ILE A 163 20.25 -23.55 37.71
N VAL A 164 19.64 -23.57 36.54
CA VAL A 164 18.88 -24.69 36.00
C VAL A 164 19.60 -25.15 34.75
N SER A 165 20.17 -26.35 34.80
CA SER A 165 20.75 -27.01 33.63
C SER A 165 19.75 -28.03 33.13
N VAL A 166 19.56 -28.16 31.82
CA VAL A 166 18.67 -29.18 31.26
C VAL A 166 19.51 -30.33 30.73
N ASN A 167 19.26 -31.54 31.23
CA ASN A 167 19.98 -32.71 30.72
C ASN A 167 19.56 -32.97 29.25
N PRO A 168 20.43 -33.63 28.43
CA PRO A 168 20.10 -33.98 27.05
C PRO A 168 18.86 -34.88 26.84
N ASP A 169 18.22 -35.37 27.91
CA ASP A 169 16.93 -36.08 27.85
C ASP A 169 15.71 -35.17 28.12
N GLY A 170 15.95 -33.86 28.14
CA GLY A 170 14.99 -32.80 28.43
C GLY A 170 14.58 -32.76 29.90
N THR A 171 15.31 -33.38 30.83
CA THR A 171 14.99 -33.30 32.26
C THR A 171 15.76 -32.17 32.94
N PRO A 172 15.09 -31.19 33.59
CA PRO A 172 15.80 -30.13 34.30
C PRO A 172 16.52 -30.70 35.53
N SER A 173 17.80 -30.37 35.66
CA SER A 173 18.60 -30.52 36.86
C SER A 173 18.72 -29.17 37.56
N PHE A 174 18.27 -29.12 38.81
CA PHE A 174 18.46 -27.96 39.68
C PHE A 174 19.76 -28.15 40.47
N ASP A 175 20.86 -28.30 39.76
CA ASP A 175 22.18 -28.43 40.37
C ASP A 175 22.72 -27.04 40.69
N ALA A 176 22.76 -26.72 41.98
CA ALA A 176 23.42 -25.50 42.43
C ALA A 176 24.93 -25.66 42.23
N LEU A 177 25.47 -25.12 41.13
CA LEU A 177 26.85 -24.64 41.15
C LEU A 177 27.02 -23.80 42.44
N PRO A 178 28.16 -23.87 43.13
CA PRO A 178 28.36 -23.09 44.35
C PRO A 178 28.39 -21.58 44.03
N LEU A 179 27.21 -20.96 44.02
CA LEU A 179 26.96 -19.52 43.82
C LEU A 179 27.28 -18.71 45.09
N HIS A 180 28.20 -19.21 45.92
CA HIS A 180 28.58 -18.58 47.18
C HIS A 180 29.17 -17.19 46.93
N GLY A 181 28.37 -16.16 47.16
CA GLY A 181 28.77 -14.76 47.01
C GLY A 181 28.24 -14.08 45.75
N VAL A 182 27.62 -14.84 44.83
CA VAL A 182 26.89 -14.28 43.69
C VAL A 182 25.55 -13.75 44.20
N ARG A 183 25.30 -12.46 43.98
CA ARG A 183 24.05 -11.78 44.33
C ARG A 183 23.61 -10.96 43.14
N THR A 184 22.38 -11.19 42.73
CA THR A 184 21.65 -10.34 41.80
C THR A 184 20.97 -9.24 42.57
N TYR A 185 21.13 -8.03 42.07
CA TYR A 185 20.43 -6.88 42.62
C TYR A 185 19.36 -6.39 41.66
N THR A 186 19.61 -6.43 40.35
CA THR A 186 18.66 -5.93 39.36
C THR A 186 18.54 -6.81 38.13
N THR A 187 19.58 -6.88 37.31
CA THR A 187 19.59 -7.54 35.99
C THR A 187 20.84 -8.41 35.84
N SER A 188 20.83 -9.31 34.88
CA SER A 188 21.94 -10.20 34.53
C SER A 188 21.98 -10.46 33.03
N ALA A 189 23.18 -10.67 32.51
CA ALA A 189 23.42 -11.18 31.16
C ALA A 189 24.46 -12.32 31.23
N ILE A 190 24.48 -13.19 30.23
CA ILE A 190 25.47 -14.25 30.09
C ILE A 190 26.07 -14.17 28.69
N ALA A 191 27.39 -14.27 28.59
CA ALA A 191 28.11 -14.28 27.32
C ALA A 191 29.55 -14.78 27.52
N ASP A 192 30.12 -15.45 26.53
CA ASP A 192 31.55 -15.75 26.47
C ASP A 192 32.35 -14.46 26.22
N LEU A 193 33.00 -13.92 27.25
CA LEU A 193 33.73 -12.66 27.13
C LEU A 193 35.17 -12.85 26.64
N ASP A 194 35.75 -14.04 26.63
CA ASP A 194 37.15 -14.21 26.20
C ASP A 194 37.41 -15.33 25.18
N GLY A 195 36.36 -15.92 24.63
CA GLY A 195 36.40 -16.93 23.58
C GLY A 195 36.87 -18.29 24.10
N ASP A 196 36.65 -18.60 25.38
CA ASP A 196 37.05 -19.87 25.99
C ASP A 196 35.94 -20.92 26.08
N ASP A 197 34.79 -20.66 25.44
CA ASP A 197 33.56 -21.46 25.43
C ASP A 197 32.94 -21.63 26.84
N ILE A 198 33.36 -20.85 27.84
CA ILE A 198 32.72 -20.79 29.16
C ILE A 198 32.12 -19.41 29.33
N ASP A 199 30.80 -19.35 29.40
CA ASP A 199 30.13 -18.06 29.49
C ASP A 199 30.32 -17.41 30.87
N GLU A 200 30.55 -16.11 30.85
CA GLU A 200 30.55 -15.28 32.03
C GLU A 200 29.16 -14.82 32.40
N LEU A 201 28.86 -14.82 33.70
CA LEU A 201 27.68 -14.16 34.23
C LEU A 201 28.00 -12.69 34.57
N ILE A 202 27.35 -11.76 33.90
CA ILE A 202 27.42 -10.33 34.17
C ILE A 202 26.25 -9.94 35.09
N LEU A 203 26.54 -9.25 36.19
CA LEU A 203 25.59 -8.91 37.24
C LEU A 203 25.46 -7.40 37.40
N GLY A 204 24.23 -6.91 37.23
CA GLY A 204 23.86 -5.53 37.50
C GLY A 204 23.93 -5.19 38.99
N ALA A 205 24.54 -4.05 39.30
CA ALA A 205 24.55 -3.51 40.65
C ALA A 205 23.36 -2.59 40.92
N ASP A 206 22.88 -2.63 42.16
CA ASP A 206 21.96 -1.66 42.74
C ASP A 206 22.65 -0.96 43.91
N GLN A 207 23.00 0.31 43.74
CA GLN A 207 23.68 1.08 44.77
C GLN A 207 22.74 1.57 45.90
N ASN A 208 21.42 1.39 45.80
CA ASN A 208 20.48 1.54 46.91
C ASN A 208 20.53 0.35 47.87
N ILE A 209 20.65 -0.87 47.32
CA ILE A 209 20.74 -2.09 48.13
C ILE A 209 22.17 -2.30 48.66
N ALA A 210 23.18 -2.06 47.80
CA ALA A 210 24.60 -2.23 48.12
C ALA A 210 25.43 -0.98 47.72
N PRO A 211 25.42 0.09 48.54
CA PRO A 211 26.12 1.33 48.22
C PRO A 211 27.62 1.13 47.93
N GLY A 212 28.08 1.66 46.79
CA GLY A 212 29.48 1.60 46.34
C GLY A 212 29.89 0.28 45.67
N LEU A 213 28.94 -0.62 45.41
CA LEU A 213 29.16 -1.80 44.59
C LEU A 213 28.98 -1.44 43.11
N SER A 214 29.99 -1.72 42.27
CA SER A 214 29.85 -1.71 40.81
C SER A 214 29.28 -3.05 40.30
N SER A 215 28.73 -3.05 39.08
CA SER A 215 28.40 -4.27 38.34
C SER A 215 29.62 -5.21 38.27
N GLN A 216 29.37 -6.51 38.16
CA GLN A 216 30.41 -7.52 38.31
C GLN A 216 30.33 -8.58 37.23
N ILE A 217 31.47 -9.16 36.90
CA ILE A 217 31.59 -10.39 36.11
C ILE A 217 31.85 -11.54 37.08
N ALA A 218 31.09 -12.61 36.95
CA ALA A 218 31.27 -13.87 37.65
C ALA A 218 31.72 -14.94 36.65
N ARG A 219 32.99 -15.35 36.74
CA ARG A 219 33.55 -16.41 35.89
C ARG A 219 33.60 -17.74 36.62
N TRP A 220 33.15 -18.81 35.98
CA TRP A 220 33.32 -20.17 36.48
C TRP A 220 34.78 -20.63 36.38
N ASN A 221 35.33 -21.21 37.45
CA ASN A 221 36.72 -21.71 37.47
C ASN A 221 36.84 -23.21 37.75
N GLY A 222 35.74 -23.96 37.60
CA GLY A 222 35.66 -25.39 37.91
C GLY A 222 35.38 -25.73 39.37
N PHE A 223 35.49 -24.76 40.29
CA PHE A 223 35.20 -24.96 41.73
C PHE A 223 34.20 -23.95 42.31
N GLY A 224 33.92 -22.86 41.59
CA GLY A 224 33.05 -21.77 42.00
C GLY A 224 33.22 -20.55 41.09
N PHE A 225 32.48 -19.49 41.39
CA PHE A 225 32.56 -18.24 40.64
C PHE A 225 33.62 -17.29 41.21
N ALA A 226 34.50 -16.79 40.35
CA ALA A 226 35.43 -15.70 40.65
C ALA A 226 34.80 -14.37 40.24
N MET A 227 34.72 -13.42 41.17
CA MET A 227 34.10 -12.12 40.95
C MET A 227 35.13 -11.06 40.55
N THR A 228 34.89 -10.36 39.45
CA THR A 228 35.65 -9.19 38.98
C THR A 228 34.72 -7.98 38.91
N GLN A 229 35.14 -6.82 39.41
CA GLN A 229 34.33 -5.60 39.28
C GLN A 229 34.56 -4.96 37.92
N LEU A 230 33.46 -4.56 37.28
CA LEU A 230 33.49 -3.68 36.11
C LEU A 230 33.91 -2.26 36.51
N PRO A 231 34.38 -1.43 35.56
CA PRO A 231 34.54 0.00 35.76
C PRO A 231 33.33 0.62 36.48
N ALA A 232 33.59 1.64 37.32
CA ALA A 232 32.52 2.29 38.05
C ALA A 232 31.46 2.86 37.09
N GLN A 233 30.20 2.83 37.50
CA GLN A 233 29.11 3.49 36.78
C GLN A 233 29.29 5.01 36.94
N THR A 234 29.73 5.74 35.91
CA THR A 234 30.41 7.06 36.11
C THR A 234 29.67 8.33 35.70
N THR A 235 28.34 8.35 35.56
CA THR A 235 27.61 9.60 35.22
C THR A 235 26.48 9.97 36.19
N LEU A 236 26.09 9.08 37.11
CA LEU A 236 25.00 9.29 38.07
C LEU A 236 25.50 9.07 39.50
N ASP A 237 25.14 9.96 40.43
CA ASP A 237 25.42 9.79 41.86
C ASP A 237 24.49 8.69 42.41
N GLN A 238 25.04 7.52 42.73
CA GLN A 238 24.32 6.29 43.07
C GLN A 238 23.41 5.82 41.92
N SER A 239 23.83 4.77 41.23
CA SER A 239 23.12 4.23 40.07
C SER A 239 22.61 2.81 40.29
N ILE A 240 21.59 2.46 39.51
CA ILE A 240 20.99 1.14 39.43
C ILE A 240 21.09 0.69 37.97
N ALA A 241 21.62 -0.51 37.72
CA ALA A 241 21.58 -1.11 36.38
C ALA A 241 20.19 -1.68 36.12
N LEU A 242 19.47 -1.17 35.14
CA LEU A 242 18.14 -1.64 34.74
C LEU A 242 18.23 -2.81 33.75
N ASP A 243 19.14 -2.72 32.80
CA ASP A 243 19.35 -3.76 31.79
C ASP A 243 20.83 -3.87 31.40
N ILE A 244 21.23 -5.05 30.92
CA ILE A 244 22.59 -5.34 30.44
C ILE A 244 22.46 -6.13 29.15
N GLN A 245 23.09 -5.65 28.10
CA GLN A 245 23.27 -6.37 26.85
C GLN A 245 24.76 -6.54 26.57
N VAL A 246 25.08 -7.64 25.90
CA VAL A 246 26.45 -7.96 25.49
C VAL A 246 26.44 -8.18 24.00
N THR A 247 27.20 -7.38 23.26
CA THR A 247 27.30 -7.46 21.79
C THR A 247 28.59 -6.83 21.32
N ASP A 248 29.09 -7.20 20.14
CA ASP A 248 30.23 -6.52 19.51
C ASP A 248 29.74 -5.22 18.84
N LEU A 249 30.08 -4.07 19.42
CA LEU A 249 29.66 -2.77 18.89
C LEU A 249 30.61 -2.21 17.84
N ASN A 250 31.82 -2.78 17.70
CA ASN A 250 32.89 -2.15 16.94
C ASN A 250 33.51 -3.06 15.87
N GLY A 251 32.94 -4.25 15.67
CA GLY A 251 33.28 -5.21 14.63
C GLY A 251 34.68 -5.82 14.83
N ASP A 252 35.14 -5.93 16.08
CA ASP A 252 36.45 -6.48 16.42
C ASP A 252 36.42 -7.93 16.93
N ASP A 253 35.27 -8.59 16.75
CA ASP A 253 34.92 -9.94 17.18
C ASP A 253 35.05 -10.13 18.70
N ARG A 254 34.93 -9.04 19.48
CA ARG A 254 34.94 -9.09 20.94
C ARG A 254 33.64 -8.52 21.50
N PRO A 255 33.03 -9.18 22.51
CA PRO A 255 31.82 -8.68 23.12
C PRO A 255 32.08 -7.44 23.99
N ASP A 256 31.35 -6.37 23.69
CA ASP A 256 31.25 -5.17 24.49
C ASP A 256 30.06 -5.27 25.45
N ILE A 257 30.11 -4.53 26.57
CA ILE A 257 29.03 -4.52 27.56
C ILE A 257 28.31 -3.18 27.50
N VAL A 258 27.00 -3.21 27.29
CA VAL A 258 26.15 -2.02 27.36
C VAL A 258 25.19 -2.15 28.53
N MET A 259 25.13 -1.11 29.36
CA MET A 259 24.28 -1.08 30.54
C MET A 259 23.34 0.11 30.50
N LEU A 260 22.05 -0.15 30.68
CA LEU A 260 21.07 0.88 30.97
C LEU A 260 21.09 1.17 32.47
N LEU A 261 21.37 2.42 32.84
CA LEU A 261 21.50 2.87 34.22
C LEU A 261 20.43 3.89 34.54
N THR A 262 19.98 3.93 35.79
CA THR A 262 19.13 5.00 36.31
C THR A 262 19.66 5.55 37.63
N ASP A 263 19.27 6.77 37.99
CA ASP A 263 19.64 7.35 39.26
C ASP A 263 18.84 6.74 40.41
N ALA A 264 19.49 6.61 41.56
CA ALA A 264 18.93 6.04 42.78
C ALA A 264 17.87 6.94 43.47
N ASP A 265 17.36 7.97 42.79
CA ASP A 265 16.27 8.80 43.32
C ASP A 265 15.01 7.93 43.44
N PRO A 266 14.20 8.04 44.51
CA PRO A 266 12.91 7.36 44.61
C PRO A 266 11.97 7.61 43.42
N PHE A 267 12.25 8.57 42.53
CA PHE A 267 11.48 8.81 41.31
C PHE A 267 12.20 8.41 40.01
N TYR A 268 13.40 7.83 40.06
CA TYR A 268 14.17 7.32 38.90
C TYR A 268 14.16 8.29 37.71
N THR A 269 14.53 9.54 38.00
CA THR A 269 14.26 10.69 37.11
C THR A 269 15.25 10.84 35.97
N ARG A 270 16.37 10.11 36.02
CA ARG A 270 17.42 10.15 34.99
C ARG A 270 17.80 8.75 34.58
N VAL A 271 18.07 8.60 33.29
CA VAL A 271 18.58 7.37 32.68
C VAL A 271 19.87 7.70 31.94
N ALA A 272 20.81 6.77 31.96
CA ALA A 272 22.09 6.86 31.27
C ALA A 272 22.46 5.50 30.66
N ILE A 273 23.16 5.50 29.54
CA ILE A 273 23.66 4.28 28.90
C ILE A 273 25.16 4.26 29.07
N GLN A 274 25.68 3.26 29.77
CA GLN A 274 27.11 3.05 29.93
C GLN A 274 27.59 2.00 28.93
N VAL A 275 28.52 2.40 28.06
CA VAL A 275 29.17 1.52 27.08
C VAL A 275 30.57 1.20 27.56
N LEU A 276 30.86 -0.08 27.72
CA LEU A 276 32.14 -0.63 28.12
C LEU A 276 32.74 -1.42 26.94
N ILE A 277 33.71 -0.82 26.26
CA ILE A 277 34.37 -1.46 25.11
C ILE A 277 35.48 -2.39 25.60
N GLN A 278 35.41 -3.66 25.22
CA GLN A 278 36.42 -4.65 25.54
C GLN A 278 37.72 -4.36 24.78
N GLN A 279 38.83 -4.36 25.50
CA GLN A 279 40.15 -4.14 24.94
C GLN A 279 40.80 -5.48 24.60
N PRO A 280 41.80 -5.52 23.69
CA PRO A 280 42.52 -6.74 23.34
C PRO A 280 43.23 -7.47 24.51
N ASP A 281 43.33 -6.84 25.67
CA ASP A 281 43.87 -7.45 26.90
C ASP A 281 42.78 -8.01 27.84
N GLY A 282 41.53 -8.05 27.38
CA GLY A 282 40.35 -8.52 28.12
C GLY A 282 39.84 -7.53 29.18
N GLN A 283 40.42 -6.33 29.28
CA GLN A 283 39.91 -5.30 30.18
C GLN A 283 38.86 -4.44 29.49
N PHE A 284 37.93 -3.90 30.27
CA PHE A 284 36.88 -3.00 29.76
C PHE A 284 37.25 -1.53 29.95
N SER A 285 37.04 -0.73 28.90
CA SER A 285 37.21 0.73 28.94
C SER A 285 35.86 1.44 28.88
N ASP A 286 35.63 2.38 29.79
CA ASP A 286 34.39 3.15 29.85
C ASP A 286 34.39 4.27 28.79
N ARG A 287 33.37 4.26 27.92
CA ARG A 287 33.17 5.24 26.83
C ARG A 287 31.89 6.07 26.96
N THR A 288 31.20 5.99 28.09
CA THR A 288 29.89 6.62 28.37
C THR A 288 29.78 8.10 27.98
N THR A 289 30.85 8.90 28.14
CA THR A 289 30.81 10.36 27.92
C THR A 289 30.92 10.80 26.47
N ASP A 290 31.25 9.91 25.54
CA ASP A 290 31.42 10.24 24.11
C ASP A 290 30.13 10.03 23.29
N TRP A 291 29.09 9.41 23.87
CA TRP A 291 27.96 8.81 23.13
C TRP A 291 26.56 9.34 23.53
N PHE A 292 26.39 10.16 24.58
CA PHE A 292 25.05 10.61 25.00
C PHE A 292 25.02 11.79 26.01
N ASP A 293 24.03 12.70 25.93
CA ASP A 293 23.70 13.68 27.00
C ASP A 293 22.39 13.27 27.70
N PRO A 294 22.44 12.81 28.98
CA PRO A 294 21.32 12.19 29.69
C PRO A 294 20.18 13.12 30.13
N HIS A 295 20.11 14.35 29.61
CA HIS A 295 19.18 15.38 30.08
C HIS A 295 17.83 15.47 29.33
N ASP A 296 17.61 14.70 28.26
CA ASP A 296 16.41 14.86 27.40
C ASP A 296 15.22 13.92 27.73
N PHE A 297 15.36 12.96 28.64
CA PHE A 297 14.24 12.12 29.11
C PHE A 297 13.48 12.80 30.26
N VAL A 298 12.72 13.88 30.00
CA VAL A 298 11.90 14.55 31.04
C VAL A 298 10.42 14.27 30.82
N GLY A 299 9.85 13.32 31.58
CA GLY A 299 8.48 12.86 31.34
C GLY A 299 7.74 12.11 32.46
N ALA A 300 7.78 12.60 33.70
CA ALA A 300 6.73 12.47 34.75
C ALA A 300 6.29 11.08 35.33
N ASN A 301 6.51 10.95 36.65
CA ASN A 301 5.60 10.41 37.69
C ASN A 301 5.26 8.89 37.80
N ASP A 302 6.08 7.95 37.33
CA ASP A 302 6.12 6.59 37.94
C ASP A 302 7.50 6.32 38.57
N PRO A 303 7.59 6.17 39.91
CA PRO A 303 8.83 6.06 40.66
C PRO A 303 9.54 4.70 40.53
N ASN A 304 9.67 4.10 39.34
CA ASN A 304 10.08 2.69 39.28
C ASN A 304 11.02 2.29 38.13
N GLY A 305 10.87 2.79 36.89
CA GLY A 305 11.76 2.44 35.76
C GLY A 305 11.85 0.94 35.39
N TRP A 306 11.13 0.07 36.11
CA TRP A 306 11.18 -1.39 36.10
C TRP A 306 10.54 -1.98 34.85
N GLY A 307 11.34 -2.31 33.83
CA GLY A 307 10.85 -2.86 32.55
C GLY A 307 11.48 -2.21 31.32
N SER A 308 12.39 -1.25 31.52
CA SER A 308 13.19 -0.65 30.46
C SER A 308 14.27 -1.64 29.97
N ARG A 309 14.53 -1.70 28.66
CA ARG A 309 15.43 -2.68 28.03
C ARG A 309 16.22 -2.05 26.89
N LEU A 310 17.32 -2.68 26.54
CA LEU A 310 18.13 -2.37 25.37
C LEU A 310 17.97 -3.48 24.34
N PHE A 311 17.89 -3.08 23.07
CA PHE A 311 17.90 -3.97 21.92
C PHE A 311 18.94 -3.46 20.92
N PHE A 312 19.62 -4.37 20.23
CA PHE A 312 20.59 -4.07 19.19
C PHE A 312 20.22 -4.81 17.91
N SER A 313 20.32 -4.11 16.79
CA SER A 313 20.03 -4.61 15.43
C SER A 313 20.60 -3.58 14.45
N ASP A 314 20.98 -4.02 13.25
CA ASP A 314 21.39 -3.14 12.15
C ASP A 314 20.12 -2.62 11.45
N LEU A 315 19.53 -1.54 11.96
CA LEU A 315 18.21 -1.07 11.54
C LEU A 315 18.25 -0.30 10.22
N ASP A 316 19.43 0.16 9.78
CA ASP A 316 19.64 0.92 8.53
C ASP A 316 20.53 0.23 7.49
N LEU A 317 20.97 -1.01 7.75
CA LEU A 317 21.80 -1.86 6.89
C LEU A 317 23.16 -1.24 6.53
N ASP A 318 23.71 -0.39 7.40
CA ASP A 318 25.04 0.18 7.19
C ASP A 318 26.18 -0.74 7.70
N GLY A 319 25.81 -1.81 8.41
CA GLY A 319 26.70 -2.83 8.98
C GLY A 319 27.17 -2.55 10.40
N ASP A 320 26.79 -1.42 11.00
CA ASP A 320 26.96 -1.13 12.42
C ASP A 320 25.67 -1.50 13.19
N LEU A 321 25.79 -1.95 14.45
CA LEU A 321 24.61 -2.23 15.28
C LEU A 321 24.02 -0.94 15.86
N ASP A 322 22.75 -0.68 15.54
CA ASP A 322 21.97 0.40 16.12
C ASP A 322 21.40 0.02 17.49
N LEU A 323 21.01 1.03 18.26
CA LEU A 323 20.47 0.86 19.60
C LEU A 323 19.02 1.31 19.70
N LEU A 324 18.14 0.37 20.04
CA LEU A 324 16.77 0.64 20.41
C LEU A 324 16.62 0.59 21.93
N VAL A 325 16.13 1.69 22.53
CA VAL A 325 15.90 1.79 23.96
C VAL A 325 14.41 1.69 24.24
N GLN A 326 14.00 0.60 24.89
CA GLN A 326 12.65 0.46 25.42
C GLN A 326 12.57 1.16 26.77
N MET A 327 11.60 2.07 26.90
CA MET A 327 11.20 2.63 28.18
C MET A 327 9.75 2.25 28.47
N GLN A 328 9.41 2.04 29.74
CA GLN A 328 8.08 1.56 30.15
C GLN A 328 6.96 2.63 30.04
N PHE A 329 7.24 3.81 29.49
CA PHE A 329 6.28 4.92 29.41
C PHE A 329 5.63 5.02 28.03
N PRO A 330 4.40 5.55 27.93
CA PRO A 330 3.82 5.89 26.64
C PRO A 330 4.74 6.81 25.83
N ASN A 331 4.97 6.48 24.56
CA ASN A 331 5.72 7.32 23.60
C ASN A 331 7.17 7.60 24.01
N SER A 332 7.83 6.64 24.66
CA SER A 332 9.18 6.85 25.24
C SER A 332 10.28 5.97 24.67
N HIS A 333 9.97 5.12 23.69
CA HIS A 333 11.01 4.39 22.96
C HIS A 333 11.79 5.34 22.06
N ARG A 334 13.07 5.04 21.90
CA ARG A 334 14.01 5.83 21.09
C ARG A 334 14.91 4.89 20.32
N ILE A 335 15.08 5.18 19.03
CA ILE A 335 16.09 4.57 18.19
C ILE A 335 17.31 5.51 18.14
N PHE A 336 18.49 4.94 18.26
CA PHE A 336 19.76 5.62 18.13
C PHE A 336 20.58 4.91 17.07
N TYR A 337 20.84 5.62 15.97
CA TYR A 337 21.65 5.10 14.89
C TYR A 337 23.14 5.22 15.24
N GLN A 338 23.91 4.19 14.92
CA GLN A 338 25.35 4.16 15.12
C GLN A 338 26.08 4.66 13.87
N GLU A 339 26.89 5.71 13.99
CA GLU A 339 27.82 6.11 12.93
C GLU A 339 29.25 6.15 13.44
N GLY A 340 30.09 5.20 12.99
CA GLY A 340 31.53 5.22 13.27
C GLY A 340 31.84 5.08 14.76
N GLY A 341 31.06 4.22 15.44
CA GLY A 341 31.15 4.00 16.88
C GLY A 341 30.68 5.21 17.68
N ARG A 342 29.55 5.82 17.30
CA ARG A 342 28.81 6.80 18.11
C ARG A 342 27.32 6.66 17.85
N PHE A 343 26.54 6.55 18.92
CA PHE A 343 25.08 6.61 18.86
C PHE A 343 24.64 8.06 18.73
N SER A 344 23.72 8.32 17.82
CA SER A 344 23.04 9.59 17.69
C SER A 344 21.53 9.38 17.55
N PRO A 345 20.68 10.23 18.18
CA PRO A 345 19.25 10.15 17.94
C PRO A 345 18.98 10.47 16.47
N GLY A 346 18.15 9.65 15.81
CA GLY A 346 17.71 9.91 14.44
C GLY A 346 17.04 11.29 14.30
N SER A 347 17.05 11.84 13.09
CA SER A 347 16.39 13.13 12.78
C SER A 347 14.88 13.10 12.96
N ASP A 348 14.30 11.90 12.86
CA ASP A 348 12.91 11.65 13.18
C ASP A 348 12.84 11.09 14.58
N ASP A 349 12.33 11.91 15.50
CA ASP A 349 11.95 11.49 16.84
C ASP A 349 10.74 10.56 16.72
N GLN A 350 10.93 9.38 16.13
CA GLN A 350 9.93 8.33 15.99
C GLN A 350 9.66 7.78 17.38
N THR A 351 8.84 8.50 18.14
CA THR A 351 8.24 7.98 19.36
C THR A 351 7.31 6.86 18.93
N ILE A 352 7.76 5.61 19.05
CA ILE A 352 6.91 4.43 19.00
C ILE A 352 5.79 4.68 20.02
N GLY A 353 4.55 4.80 19.53
CA GLY A 353 3.41 5.21 20.33
C GLY A 353 2.94 4.09 21.26
N GLY A 354 2.29 4.44 22.38
CA GLY A 354 1.62 3.48 23.28
C GLY A 354 2.40 3.14 24.54
N SER A 355 1.69 2.75 25.62
CA SER A 355 2.30 2.19 26.83
C SER A 355 2.78 0.77 26.52
N ASN A 356 3.92 0.65 25.84
CA ASN A 356 4.34 -0.65 25.36
C ASN A 356 4.91 -1.48 26.51
N GLU A 357 4.31 -2.64 26.70
CA GLU A 357 4.56 -3.55 27.81
C GLU A 357 5.73 -4.50 27.48
N ALA A 358 5.95 -4.79 26.20
CA ALA A 358 7.10 -5.51 25.66
C ALA A 358 7.43 -5.01 24.23
N LEU A 359 8.71 -5.10 23.85
CA LEU A 359 9.17 -5.02 22.46
C LEU A 359 9.82 -6.35 22.04
N ALA A 360 9.77 -6.64 20.73
CA ALA A 360 10.58 -7.66 20.08
C ALA A 360 11.13 -7.10 18.76
N LEU A 361 12.32 -7.54 18.38
CA LEU A 361 12.90 -7.33 17.05
C LEU A 361 12.78 -8.64 16.28
N VAL A 362 12.24 -8.59 15.08
CA VAL A 362 11.94 -9.75 14.25
C VAL A 362 12.13 -9.34 12.81
N ASP A 363 12.91 -10.08 12.03
CA ASP A 363 12.91 -9.96 10.56
C ASP A 363 11.75 -10.81 10.03
N PHE A 364 10.58 -10.19 9.86
CA PHE A 364 9.38 -10.89 9.38
C PHE A 364 9.51 -11.25 7.91
N ASP A 365 9.98 -10.34 7.06
CA ASP A 365 10.01 -10.53 5.62
C ASP A 365 11.30 -11.22 5.10
N ASN A 366 12.22 -11.56 6.01
CA ASN A 366 13.50 -12.21 5.75
C ASN A 366 14.36 -11.39 4.77
N ASP A 367 14.27 -10.06 4.86
CA ASP A 367 15.06 -9.13 4.05
C ASP A 367 16.40 -8.74 4.69
N GLY A 368 16.62 -9.19 5.93
CA GLY A 368 17.81 -8.93 6.73
C GLY A 368 17.69 -7.73 7.66
N VAL A 369 16.56 -7.02 7.68
CA VAL A 369 16.24 -5.94 8.62
C VAL A 369 15.24 -6.45 9.65
N GLU A 370 15.56 -6.35 10.94
CA GLU A 370 14.55 -6.64 11.96
C GLU A 370 13.54 -5.48 12.11
N GLU A 371 12.24 -5.76 11.94
CA GLU A 371 11.17 -4.83 12.31
C GLU A 371 10.94 -4.78 13.83
N ILE A 372 10.44 -3.63 14.29
CA ILE A 372 10.15 -3.40 15.70
C ILE A 372 8.69 -3.72 15.98
N LEU A 373 8.47 -4.73 16.83
CA LEU A 373 7.13 -5.06 17.32
C LEU A 373 6.91 -4.50 18.71
N ALA A 374 5.89 -3.66 18.84
CA ALA A 374 5.48 -3.06 20.09
C ALA A 374 4.14 -3.62 20.58
N PHE A 375 4.18 -4.29 21.75
CA PHE A 375 3.03 -4.94 22.35
C PHE A 375 2.37 -4.03 23.40
N THR A 376 1.05 -3.87 23.29
CA THR A 376 0.20 -3.25 24.30
C THR A 376 -0.85 -4.24 24.80
N SER A 377 -1.53 -3.93 25.92
CA SER A 377 -2.65 -4.74 26.42
C SER A 377 -3.77 -5.04 25.42
N GLN A 378 -3.86 -4.32 24.29
CA GLN A 378 -4.95 -4.45 23.32
C GLN A 378 -4.49 -4.57 21.85
N SER A 379 -3.20 -4.37 21.56
CA SER A 379 -2.72 -4.33 20.19
C SER A 379 -1.23 -4.65 20.07
N VAL A 380 -0.82 -5.15 18.90
CA VAL A 380 0.58 -5.20 18.47
C VAL A 380 0.74 -4.19 17.33
N TRP A 381 1.78 -3.37 17.42
CA TRP A 381 2.20 -2.44 16.38
C TRP A 381 3.49 -2.95 15.74
N VAL A 382 3.58 -2.91 14.42
CA VAL A 382 4.80 -3.21 13.66
C VAL A 382 5.27 -1.90 13.06
N TYR A 383 6.53 -1.54 13.31
CA TYR A 383 7.15 -0.34 12.76
C TYR A 383 8.20 -0.74 11.72
N ASP A 384 7.98 -0.29 10.49
CA ASP A 384 8.92 -0.36 9.36
C ASP A 384 9.82 0.90 9.40
N ASN A 385 11.13 0.72 9.29
CA ASN A 385 12.14 1.77 9.47
C ASN A 385 12.23 2.76 8.28
N GLY A 386 11.38 2.67 7.26
CA GLY A 386 11.12 3.78 6.33
C GLY A 386 12.26 4.12 5.36
N LEU A 387 13.15 3.17 5.06
CA LEU A 387 14.09 3.28 3.93
C LEU A 387 13.38 2.80 2.66
N SER A 388 13.37 3.61 1.59
CA SER A 388 12.91 3.16 0.28
C SER A 388 13.88 2.11 -0.27
N LEU A 389 13.57 0.85 0.00
CA LEU A 389 14.35 -0.30 -0.44
C LEU A 389 14.27 -0.44 -1.97
N PRO A 390 15.31 -1.01 -2.62
CA PRO A 390 15.22 -1.36 -4.04
C PRO A 390 14.05 -2.32 -4.28
N PRO A 391 13.43 -2.32 -5.48
CA PRO A 391 12.29 -3.19 -5.77
C PRO A 391 12.64 -4.65 -5.50
N ILE A 392 11.73 -5.41 -4.90
CA ILE A 392 11.93 -6.86 -4.75
C ILE A 392 11.77 -7.49 -6.15
N GLU A 393 12.81 -8.14 -6.65
CA GLU A 393 12.78 -8.82 -7.96
C GLU A 393 12.29 -10.26 -7.80
N ARG A 394 11.21 -10.62 -8.51
CA ARG A 394 10.65 -11.98 -8.57
C ARG A 394 10.65 -12.47 -10.02
N ILE A 395 11.11 -13.70 -10.23
CA ILE A 395 11.24 -14.28 -11.57
C ILE A 395 10.60 -15.67 -11.58
N GLY A 396 9.63 -15.85 -12.48
CA GLY A 396 8.96 -17.11 -12.79
C GLY A 396 9.82 -18.05 -13.63
N THR A 397 9.15 -18.93 -14.36
CA THR A 397 9.71 -20.03 -15.14
C THR A 397 9.18 -19.99 -16.58
N ASN A 398 9.57 -20.94 -17.44
CA ASN A 398 9.01 -20.99 -18.81
C ASN A 398 7.73 -21.86 -18.88
N GLY A 399 7.00 -21.99 -17.80
CA GLY A 399 5.68 -22.60 -17.79
C GLY A 399 4.77 -21.84 -16.84
N ASN A 400 3.48 -22.16 -16.89
CA ASN A 400 2.46 -21.43 -16.15
C ASN A 400 2.77 -21.31 -14.65
N ASP A 401 2.98 -20.08 -14.20
CA ASP A 401 3.28 -19.70 -12.84
C ASP A 401 2.11 -18.98 -12.18
N THR A 402 2.09 -19.00 -10.85
CA THR A 402 1.21 -18.15 -10.04
C THR A 402 2.11 -17.41 -9.07
N ILE A 403 2.25 -16.11 -9.30
CA ILE A 403 3.16 -15.24 -8.57
C ILE A 403 2.33 -14.18 -7.86
N MET A 404 2.56 -14.02 -6.57
CA MET A 404 1.88 -13.04 -5.73
C MET A 404 2.96 -12.17 -5.07
N GLY A 405 2.89 -10.86 -5.28
CA GLY A 405 3.73 -9.82 -4.73
C GLY A 405 3.43 -9.54 -3.25
N SER A 406 3.69 -8.32 -2.82
CA SER A 406 3.48 -7.86 -1.45
C SER A 406 2.90 -6.43 -1.42
N GLY A 407 3.03 -5.71 -0.30
CA GLY A 407 2.62 -4.30 -0.23
C GLY A 407 3.75 -3.32 -0.56
N ARG A 408 4.80 -3.77 -1.24
CA ARG A 408 6.03 -3.02 -1.54
C ARG A 408 6.19 -2.95 -3.06
N THR A 409 6.91 -1.93 -3.54
CA THR A 409 7.33 -1.85 -4.95
C THR A 409 8.17 -3.06 -5.37
N GLU A 410 7.75 -3.72 -6.44
CA GLU A 410 8.33 -4.95 -6.97
C GLU A 410 8.56 -4.95 -8.47
N LEU A 411 9.49 -5.81 -8.91
CA LEU A 411 9.71 -6.11 -10.31
C LEU A 411 9.47 -7.60 -10.52
N ILE A 412 8.38 -7.96 -11.20
CA ILE A 412 7.96 -9.34 -11.39
C ILE A 412 7.99 -9.73 -12.87
N TRP A 413 8.65 -10.85 -13.18
CA TRP A 413 8.71 -11.44 -14.52
C TRP A 413 8.10 -12.83 -14.53
N GLY A 414 6.99 -13.06 -15.24
CA GLY A 414 6.42 -14.40 -15.46
C GLY A 414 7.33 -15.29 -16.30
N LEU A 415 7.96 -14.68 -17.30
CA LEU A 415 8.80 -15.26 -18.34
C LEU A 415 8.04 -15.92 -19.46
N GLY A 416 7.34 -17.03 -19.27
CA GLY A 416 6.51 -17.55 -20.35
C GLY A 416 5.75 -18.79 -19.96
N GLY A 417 4.68 -19.09 -20.68
CA GLY A 417 3.59 -19.86 -20.11
C GLY A 417 2.38 -18.95 -19.97
N ASN A 418 1.29 -19.46 -19.41
CA ASN A 418 0.15 -18.62 -19.07
C ASN A 418 0.20 -18.37 -17.57
N ASP A 419 0.69 -17.20 -17.20
CA ASP A 419 1.05 -16.81 -15.85
C ASP A 419 -0.09 -16.01 -15.21
N SER A 420 -0.20 -16.12 -13.90
CA SER A 420 -1.10 -15.29 -13.09
C SER A 420 -0.24 -14.55 -12.08
N ILE A 421 -0.14 -13.23 -12.25
CA ILE A 421 0.75 -12.37 -11.48
C ILE A 421 -0.12 -11.30 -10.79
N SER A 422 0.07 -11.12 -9.49
CA SER A 422 -0.58 -10.06 -8.72
C SER A 422 0.47 -9.29 -7.93
N GLY A 423 0.53 -7.96 -8.07
CA GLY A 423 1.41 -7.04 -7.34
C GLY A 423 0.95 -6.83 -5.90
N LEU A 424 -0.37 -6.61 -5.74
CA LEU A 424 -1.10 -6.31 -4.50
C LEU A 424 -1.01 -4.85 -4.09
N GLY A 425 0.12 -4.37 -3.58
CA GLY A 425 0.24 -2.98 -3.16
C GLY A 425 1.65 -2.44 -3.35
N GLY A 426 1.80 -1.13 -3.51
CA GLY A 426 3.07 -0.50 -3.88
C GLY A 426 3.15 -0.25 -5.38
N ASP A 427 4.08 0.60 -5.82
CA ASP A 427 4.26 0.91 -7.25
C ASP A 427 5.06 -0.21 -7.93
N ASP A 428 4.39 -1.14 -8.61
CA ASP A 428 4.97 -2.37 -9.13
C ASP A 428 5.30 -2.32 -10.63
N THR A 429 6.11 -3.26 -11.08
CA THR A 429 6.34 -3.52 -12.50
C THR A 429 6.17 -5.00 -12.80
N LEU A 430 5.17 -5.32 -13.62
CA LEU A 430 4.69 -6.66 -13.92
C LEU A 430 4.89 -6.96 -15.40
N TYR A 431 5.67 -7.98 -15.72
CA TYR A 431 5.83 -8.49 -17.09
C TYR A 431 5.38 -9.94 -17.17
N GLY A 432 4.35 -10.23 -17.97
CA GLY A 432 3.90 -11.61 -18.22
C GLY A 432 4.95 -12.40 -18.99
N GLY A 433 5.30 -11.91 -20.18
CA GLY A 433 6.18 -12.62 -21.11
C GLY A 433 5.34 -13.43 -22.11
N PRO A 434 5.92 -14.33 -22.93
CA PRO A 434 5.14 -15.00 -23.95
C PRO A 434 4.12 -15.99 -23.38
N GLY A 435 2.86 -15.82 -23.77
CA GLY A 435 1.73 -16.65 -23.41
C GLY A 435 0.53 -15.77 -23.03
N ALA A 436 -0.61 -16.40 -22.76
CA ALA A 436 -1.81 -15.63 -22.40
C ALA A 436 -1.88 -15.49 -20.87
N ASP A 437 -1.47 -14.33 -20.39
CA ASP A 437 -1.20 -14.00 -19.01
C ASP A 437 -2.33 -13.21 -18.35
N THR A 438 -2.33 -13.18 -17.03
CA THR A 438 -3.20 -12.32 -16.22
C THR A 438 -2.34 -11.57 -15.23
N LEU A 439 -2.29 -10.25 -15.37
CA LEU A 439 -1.50 -9.32 -14.56
C LEU A 439 -2.46 -8.41 -13.79
N ASP A 440 -2.26 -8.30 -12.48
CA ASP A 440 -3.06 -7.48 -11.56
C ASP A 440 -2.10 -6.62 -10.73
N GLY A 441 -2.06 -5.31 -10.96
CA GLY A 441 -1.24 -4.32 -10.24
C GLY A 441 -1.62 -4.26 -8.77
N GLY A 442 -2.85 -3.82 -8.51
CA GLY A 442 -3.41 -3.70 -7.18
C GLY A 442 -3.47 -2.24 -6.74
N ASP A 443 -3.05 -1.93 -5.51
CA ASP A 443 -2.98 -0.54 -5.03
C ASP A 443 -1.57 0.04 -5.31
N GLY A 444 -1.42 1.06 -6.14
CA GLY A 444 -0.11 1.61 -6.49
C GLY A 444 -0.14 2.29 -7.85
N ASN A 445 0.97 2.89 -8.26
CA ASN A 445 1.15 3.32 -9.65
C ASN A 445 1.99 2.25 -10.35
N ASP A 446 1.31 1.35 -11.06
CA ASP A 446 1.88 0.12 -11.57
C ASP A 446 2.23 0.21 -13.05
N LEU A 447 3.20 -0.60 -13.49
CA LEU A 447 3.57 -0.77 -14.90
C LEU A 447 3.33 -2.22 -15.33
N LEU A 448 2.37 -2.46 -16.22
CA LEU A 448 2.00 -3.80 -16.69
C LEU A 448 2.36 -4.02 -18.17
N GLY A 449 2.88 -5.19 -18.50
CA GLY A 449 3.20 -5.58 -19.88
C GLY A 449 2.87 -7.04 -20.23
N GLY A 450 1.91 -7.23 -21.16
CA GLY A 450 1.42 -8.55 -21.60
C GLY A 450 2.36 -9.26 -22.59
N THR A 451 2.81 -8.56 -23.63
CA THR A 451 3.78 -8.97 -24.65
C THR A 451 3.20 -9.59 -25.93
N THR A 452 2.99 -10.91 -25.99
CA THR A 452 2.41 -11.59 -27.15
C THR A 452 1.33 -12.52 -26.66
N GLU A 453 0.35 -12.80 -27.53
CA GLU A 453 -0.88 -13.52 -27.18
C GLU A 453 -1.87 -12.64 -26.42
N ASN A 454 -3.04 -13.18 -26.05
CA ASN A 454 -4.15 -12.40 -25.52
C ASN A 454 -4.08 -12.36 -24.00
N ASP A 455 -3.78 -11.19 -23.47
CA ASP A 455 -3.51 -10.95 -22.05
C ASP A 455 -4.66 -10.22 -21.35
N LEU A 456 -4.75 -10.39 -20.03
CA LEU A 456 -5.62 -9.62 -19.15
C LEU A 456 -4.77 -8.77 -18.22
N LEU A 457 -4.85 -7.45 -18.34
CA LEU A 457 -4.10 -6.49 -17.52
C LEU A 457 -5.09 -5.68 -16.68
N LEU A 458 -4.89 -5.66 -15.37
CA LEU A 458 -5.68 -4.91 -14.41
C LEU A 458 -4.72 -3.98 -13.64
N GLY A 459 -4.83 -2.67 -13.83
CA GLY A 459 -4.04 -1.66 -13.11
C GLY A 459 -4.40 -1.68 -11.62
N GLY A 460 -5.63 -1.28 -11.32
CA GLY A 460 -6.19 -1.33 -9.98
C GLY A 460 -6.47 0.07 -9.45
N ALA A 461 -5.79 0.50 -8.39
CA ALA A 461 -5.98 1.80 -7.78
C ALA A 461 -4.66 2.57 -7.73
N GLY A 462 -4.63 3.74 -8.33
CA GLY A 462 -3.46 4.59 -8.53
C GLY A 462 -3.32 4.91 -10.02
N ASN A 463 -2.26 5.61 -10.40
CA ASN A 463 -2.08 6.06 -11.78
C ASN A 463 -1.19 5.05 -12.52
N ASP A 464 -1.82 4.15 -13.27
CA ASP A 464 -1.20 2.97 -13.84
C ASP A 464 -0.80 3.16 -15.31
N GLU A 465 0.18 2.38 -15.75
CA GLU A 465 0.62 2.29 -17.14
C GLU A 465 0.55 0.82 -17.59
N ALA A 466 -0.31 0.51 -18.58
CA ALA A 466 -0.53 -0.88 -19.02
C ALA A 466 -0.44 -1.03 -20.54
N TYR A 467 0.33 -2.02 -21.00
CA TYR A 467 0.53 -2.30 -22.42
C TYR A 467 0.29 -3.78 -22.78
N GLY A 468 -0.73 -4.05 -23.61
CA GLY A 468 -1.05 -5.41 -24.10
C GLY A 468 0.00 -5.93 -25.09
N ALA A 469 0.37 -5.08 -26.04
CA ALA A 469 1.38 -5.27 -27.08
C ALA A 469 0.93 -6.03 -28.34
N ALA A 470 0.77 -7.35 -28.33
CA ALA A 470 0.37 -8.07 -29.55
C ALA A 470 -0.55 -9.24 -29.23
N GLY A 471 -1.83 -9.12 -29.54
CA GLY A 471 -2.87 -10.04 -29.12
C GLY A 471 -4.20 -9.33 -29.17
N ASP A 472 -5.30 -10.05 -28.94
CA ASP A 472 -6.55 -9.37 -28.61
C ASP A 472 -6.61 -9.29 -27.08
N ASP A 473 -6.13 -8.17 -26.53
CA ASP A 473 -5.88 -7.96 -25.11
C ASP A 473 -7.08 -7.30 -24.40
N THR A 474 -7.18 -7.50 -23.09
CA THR A 474 -8.16 -6.81 -22.24
C THR A 474 -7.43 -6.04 -21.15
N ILE A 475 -7.62 -4.72 -21.11
CA ILE A 475 -6.90 -3.82 -20.21
C ILE A 475 -7.91 -2.99 -19.41
N TRP A 476 -7.77 -2.98 -18.08
CA TRP A 476 -8.54 -2.15 -17.16
C TRP A 476 -7.58 -1.27 -16.38
N GLY A 477 -7.75 0.06 -16.42
CA GLY A 477 -6.99 1.03 -15.64
C GLY A 477 -7.42 0.99 -14.18
N GLY A 478 -8.66 1.39 -13.92
CA GLY A 478 -9.30 1.25 -12.62
C GLY A 478 -9.54 2.61 -11.98
N ALA A 479 -8.84 2.96 -10.91
CA ALA A 479 -9.05 4.23 -10.23
C ALA A 479 -7.77 5.06 -10.20
N GLY A 480 -7.71 6.18 -10.93
CA GLY A 480 -6.54 7.05 -11.01
C GLY A 480 -6.44 7.66 -12.39
N ASP A 481 -5.40 8.45 -12.67
CA ASP A 481 -5.18 8.94 -14.03
C ASP A 481 -4.24 7.97 -14.78
N ASP A 482 -4.78 7.12 -15.64
CA ASP A 482 -4.12 5.96 -16.23
C ASP A 482 -3.63 6.18 -17.69
N VAL A 483 -2.69 5.34 -18.12
CA VAL A 483 -2.09 5.35 -19.47
C VAL A 483 -2.12 3.93 -20.04
N LEU A 484 -3.06 3.65 -20.95
CA LEU A 484 -3.37 2.31 -21.41
C LEU A 484 -3.16 2.15 -22.92
N GLY A 485 -2.47 1.10 -23.36
CA GLY A 485 -2.17 0.86 -24.78
C GLY A 485 -2.33 -0.59 -25.22
N GLY A 486 -3.26 -0.84 -26.14
CA GLY A 486 -3.48 -2.17 -26.74
C GLY A 486 -2.34 -2.59 -27.68
N SER A 487 -1.90 -1.65 -28.52
CA SER A 487 -0.84 -1.78 -29.53
C SER A 487 -1.21 -2.59 -30.77
N GLY A 488 -1.60 -3.86 -30.68
CA GLY A 488 -1.84 -4.62 -31.90
C GLY A 488 -2.67 -5.89 -31.73
N GLY A 489 -3.72 -5.99 -32.52
CA GLY A 489 -4.80 -6.97 -32.38
C GLY A 489 -6.07 -6.19 -32.01
N ASN A 490 -7.16 -6.89 -31.74
CA ASN A 490 -8.44 -6.22 -31.47
C ASN A 490 -8.64 -6.11 -29.96
N ASP A 491 -8.27 -4.98 -29.38
CA ASP A 491 -8.13 -4.80 -27.94
C ASP A 491 -9.40 -4.25 -27.29
N GLU A 492 -9.63 -4.59 -26.01
CA GLU A 492 -10.68 -4.04 -25.15
C GLU A 492 -10.02 -3.26 -24.00
N ILE A 493 -10.18 -1.93 -23.97
CA ILE A 493 -9.48 -1.02 -23.06
C ILE A 493 -10.50 -0.18 -22.28
N HIS A 494 -10.43 -0.22 -20.94
CA HIS A 494 -11.29 0.54 -20.03
C HIS A 494 -10.44 1.42 -19.10
N GLY A 495 -10.68 2.73 -19.08
CA GLY A 495 -10.03 3.68 -18.16
C GLY A 495 -10.61 3.63 -16.75
N ASP A 496 -11.94 3.58 -16.67
CA ASP A 496 -12.76 3.61 -15.44
C ASP A 496 -12.81 5.00 -14.76
N ASP A 497 -12.33 5.18 -13.53
CA ASP A 497 -12.41 6.45 -12.78
C ASP A 497 -11.08 7.21 -12.94
N GLY A 498 -11.02 8.35 -13.65
CA GLY A 498 -9.73 8.94 -13.97
C GLY A 498 -9.75 10.09 -14.96
N ASN A 499 -8.60 10.70 -15.23
CA ASN A 499 -8.39 11.41 -16.50
C ASN A 499 -7.37 10.60 -17.30
N ASP A 500 -7.87 9.75 -18.16
CA ASP A 500 -7.11 8.64 -18.71
C ASP A 500 -6.62 8.93 -20.12
N GLY A 501 -5.49 8.32 -20.49
CA GLY A 501 -5.00 8.25 -21.85
C GLY A 501 -5.09 6.82 -22.40
N LEU A 502 -5.88 6.61 -23.46
CA LEU A 502 -6.16 5.28 -23.99
C LEU A 502 -5.84 5.20 -25.50
N TRP A 503 -5.07 4.20 -25.91
CA TRP A 503 -4.65 4.02 -27.31
C TRP A 503 -4.80 2.57 -27.79
N GLY A 504 -5.69 2.33 -28.76
CA GLY A 504 -5.87 1.02 -29.41
C GLY A 504 -4.70 0.65 -30.33
N SER A 505 -4.37 1.55 -31.26
CA SER A 505 -3.28 1.44 -32.24
C SER A 505 -3.58 0.62 -33.50
N PHE A 506 -3.43 -0.70 -33.49
CA PHE A 506 -3.59 -1.51 -34.71
C PHE A 506 -4.62 -2.61 -34.50
N GLY A 507 -5.79 -2.51 -35.11
CA GLY A 507 -6.83 -3.53 -35.01
C GLY A 507 -8.19 -2.87 -34.92
N ASP A 508 -9.25 -3.67 -34.85
CA ASP A 508 -10.58 -3.10 -34.58
C ASP A 508 -10.77 -3.10 -33.06
N ASP A 509 -10.49 -1.96 -32.42
CA ASP A 509 -10.38 -1.81 -30.96
C ASP A 509 -11.68 -1.29 -30.32
N THR A 510 -11.90 -1.62 -29.05
CA THR A 510 -12.99 -1.08 -28.22
C THR A 510 -12.39 -0.36 -27.01
N ILE A 511 -12.68 0.93 -26.88
CA ILE A 511 -12.05 1.82 -25.89
C ILE A 511 -13.15 2.59 -25.13
N GLU A 512 -13.16 2.50 -23.80
CA GLU A 512 -14.08 3.21 -22.91
C GLU A 512 -13.27 4.03 -21.90
N GLY A 513 -13.45 5.36 -21.88
CA GLY A 513 -12.80 6.27 -20.93
C GLY A 513 -13.36 6.07 -19.54
N GLY A 514 -14.63 6.45 -19.34
CA GLY A 514 -15.35 6.22 -18.10
C GLY A 514 -15.77 7.54 -17.46
N ALA A 515 -15.23 7.83 -16.28
CA ALA A 515 -15.55 9.03 -15.52
C ALA A 515 -14.32 9.93 -15.39
N GLY A 516 -14.44 11.15 -15.91
CA GLY A 516 -13.41 12.19 -15.86
C GLY A 516 -13.04 12.62 -17.28
N SER A 517 -12.00 13.43 -17.44
CA SER A 517 -11.69 14.04 -18.74
C SER A 517 -10.63 13.24 -19.48
N ASP A 518 -11.08 12.37 -20.38
CA ASP A 518 -10.26 11.33 -20.99
C ASP A 518 -9.77 11.71 -22.39
N THR A 519 -8.71 11.04 -22.84
CA THR A 519 -8.15 11.15 -24.19
C THR A 519 -8.03 9.77 -24.83
N LEU A 520 -8.85 9.50 -25.85
CA LEU A 520 -8.96 8.22 -26.52
C LEU A 520 -8.47 8.30 -27.98
N GLY A 521 -7.73 7.27 -28.42
CA GLY A 521 -7.28 7.15 -29.81
C GLY A 521 -7.35 5.73 -30.37
N GLY A 522 -8.13 5.52 -31.45
CA GLY A 522 -8.25 4.24 -32.16
C GLY A 522 -7.05 3.96 -33.06
N SER A 523 -6.66 4.95 -33.87
CA SER A 523 -5.48 4.96 -34.75
C SER A 523 -5.68 4.21 -36.07
N THR A 524 -5.71 2.87 -36.11
CA THR A 524 -5.94 2.15 -37.37
C THR A 524 -6.80 0.91 -37.19
N GLY A 525 -7.87 0.83 -37.97
CA GLY A 525 -8.88 -0.22 -37.88
C GLY A 525 -10.26 0.40 -37.74
N ASN A 526 -11.31 -0.39 -37.54
CA ASN A 526 -12.65 0.14 -37.32
C ASN A 526 -12.92 0.12 -35.81
N ASP A 527 -12.67 1.25 -35.17
CA ASP A 527 -12.58 1.36 -33.73
C ASP A 527 -13.91 1.85 -33.13
N SER A 528 -14.16 1.47 -31.87
CA SER A 528 -15.31 1.91 -31.08
C SER A 528 -14.82 2.64 -29.84
N LEU A 529 -14.99 3.96 -29.78
CA LEU A 529 -14.53 4.82 -28.69
C LEU A 529 -15.72 5.42 -27.94
N SER A 530 -15.71 5.37 -26.62
CA SER A 530 -16.70 5.99 -25.74
C SER A 530 -16.00 6.83 -24.67
N GLY A 531 -16.24 8.14 -24.61
CA GLY A 531 -15.68 9.04 -23.61
C GLY A 531 -16.29 8.79 -22.23
N GLY A 532 -17.61 8.97 -22.13
CA GLY A 532 -18.36 8.62 -20.93
C GLY A 532 -18.96 9.87 -20.29
N GLY A 533 -18.36 10.36 -19.21
CA GLY A 533 -18.83 11.57 -18.55
C GLY A 533 -17.68 12.52 -18.22
N ASP A 534 -17.99 13.82 -18.15
CA ASP A 534 -17.05 14.94 -18.18
C ASP A 534 -16.52 15.18 -19.61
N ALA A 535 -15.53 16.07 -19.80
CA ALA A 535 -15.16 16.57 -21.14
C ALA A 535 -14.02 15.76 -21.76
N ASP A 536 -14.29 15.08 -22.87
CA ASP A 536 -13.40 14.07 -23.47
C ASP A 536 -12.84 14.47 -24.86
N GLU A 537 -11.68 13.91 -25.21
CA GLU A 537 -11.08 14.00 -26.55
C GLU A 537 -11.00 12.63 -27.22
N LEU A 538 -11.74 12.40 -28.32
CA LEU A 538 -11.80 11.12 -29.03
C LEU A 538 -11.31 11.25 -30.48
N TRP A 539 -10.39 10.36 -30.88
CA TRP A 539 -9.82 10.35 -32.24
C TRP A 539 -9.85 8.95 -32.87
N GLY A 540 -10.66 8.74 -33.91
CA GLY A 540 -10.75 7.46 -34.64
C GLY A 540 -9.52 7.19 -35.53
N ALA A 541 -9.19 8.17 -36.38
CA ALA A 541 -8.06 8.18 -37.31
C ALA A 541 -8.27 7.41 -38.63
N ILE A 542 -7.81 6.16 -38.79
CA ILE A 542 -7.92 5.45 -40.07
C ILE A 542 -8.84 4.24 -39.93
N GLY A 543 -9.99 4.31 -40.58
CA GLY A 543 -10.96 3.23 -40.70
C GLY A 543 -12.37 3.75 -40.49
N ALA A 544 -13.37 2.87 -40.43
CA ALA A 544 -14.75 3.29 -40.24
C ALA A 544 -15.11 3.21 -38.75
N ASP A 545 -14.92 4.33 -38.06
CA ASP A 545 -14.92 4.40 -36.60
C ASP A 545 -16.28 4.80 -36.03
N THR A 546 -16.54 4.41 -34.78
CA THR A 546 -17.71 4.83 -34.01
C THR A 546 -17.25 5.53 -32.74
N LEU A 547 -17.59 6.80 -32.59
CA LEU A 547 -17.20 7.66 -31.47
C LEU A 547 -18.46 8.17 -30.75
N ASP A 548 -18.49 8.03 -29.43
CA ASP A 548 -19.55 8.56 -28.54
C ASP A 548 -18.91 9.39 -27.41
N GLY A 549 -19.14 10.70 -27.39
CA GLY A 549 -18.60 11.60 -26.35
C GLY A 549 -19.26 11.34 -25.00
N GLY A 550 -20.60 11.31 -25.00
CA GLY A 550 -21.38 10.95 -23.83
C GLY A 550 -21.94 12.20 -23.14
N ALA A 551 -21.48 12.52 -21.95
CA ALA A 551 -21.95 13.68 -21.20
C ALA A 551 -20.78 14.60 -20.86
N GLY A 552 -20.68 15.76 -21.50
CA GLY A 552 -19.45 16.50 -21.49
C GLY A 552 -19.49 17.68 -22.42
N ASN A 553 -18.38 18.37 -22.55
CA ASN A 553 -18.19 19.25 -23.70
C ASN A 553 -17.06 18.61 -24.49
N ASP A 554 -17.43 17.74 -25.42
CA ASP A 554 -16.53 16.74 -25.98
C ASP A 554 -15.97 17.19 -27.32
N THR A 555 -14.84 16.59 -27.69
CA THR A 555 -14.10 16.89 -28.91
C THR A 555 -13.84 15.60 -29.67
N LEU A 556 -14.53 15.39 -30.79
CA LEU A 556 -14.54 14.13 -31.55
C LEU A 556 -14.00 14.33 -32.98
N GLY A 557 -13.09 13.46 -33.42
CA GLY A 557 -12.60 13.44 -34.80
C GLY A 557 -12.51 12.05 -35.43
N GLY A 558 -13.20 11.85 -36.55
CA GLY A 558 -13.20 10.60 -37.33
C GLY A 558 -11.94 10.43 -38.18
N ALA A 559 -11.67 11.40 -39.05
CA ALA A 559 -10.53 11.47 -39.99
C ALA A 559 -10.72 10.69 -41.31
N ASP A 560 -9.98 9.61 -41.56
CA ASP A 560 -10.03 8.87 -42.83
C ASP A 560 -10.99 7.67 -42.69
N GLY A 561 -12.21 7.77 -43.22
CA GLY A 561 -13.13 6.64 -43.30
C GLY A 561 -14.59 7.04 -43.21
N ALA A 562 -15.50 6.06 -43.14
CA ALA A 562 -16.94 6.36 -43.07
C ALA A 562 -17.39 6.26 -41.61
N ASP A 563 -17.30 7.38 -40.91
CA ASP A 563 -17.34 7.43 -39.45
C ASP A 563 -18.72 7.76 -38.91
N SER A 564 -18.96 7.38 -37.65
CA SER A 564 -20.17 7.69 -36.89
C SER A 564 -19.80 8.38 -35.59
N LEU A 565 -20.07 9.68 -35.47
CA LEU A 565 -19.75 10.51 -34.30
C LEU A 565 -21.04 10.96 -33.61
N SER A 566 -21.09 10.84 -32.28
CA SER A 566 -22.16 11.30 -31.39
C SER A 566 -21.55 12.15 -30.28
N GLY A 567 -21.90 13.44 -30.19
CA GLY A 567 -21.42 14.32 -29.11
C GLY A 567 -22.07 13.95 -27.78
N GLY A 568 -23.40 13.93 -27.76
CA GLY A 568 -24.17 13.48 -26.61
C GLY A 568 -24.80 14.65 -25.87
N ALA A 569 -24.32 14.98 -24.68
CA ALA A 569 -24.89 16.05 -23.87
C ALA A 569 -23.84 17.05 -23.40
N GLY A 570 -23.99 18.31 -23.82
CA GLY A 570 -23.19 19.48 -23.50
C GLY A 570 -22.75 20.15 -24.81
N ASP A 571 -21.90 21.18 -24.76
CA ASP A 571 -21.55 21.91 -25.99
C ASP A 571 -20.34 21.25 -26.67
N ASP A 572 -20.58 20.48 -27.73
CA ASP A 572 -19.60 19.56 -28.34
C ASP A 572 -18.96 20.08 -29.65
N GLU A 573 -17.80 19.54 -30.02
CA GLU A 573 -17.11 19.81 -31.28
C GLU A 573 -16.80 18.51 -32.04
N LEU A 574 -17.40 18.33 -33.22
CA LEU A 574 -17.31 17.11 -34.03
C LEU A 574 -16.72 17.38 -35.42
N TRP A 575 -15.78 16.55 -35.86
CA TRP A 575 -15.23 16.58 -37.23
C TRP A 575 -15.18 15.20 -37.89
N GLY A 576 -15.82 15.05 -39.06
CA GLY A 576 -15.79 13.82 -39.86
C GLY A 576 -14.50 13.69 -40.67
N ALA A 577 -14.17 14.76 -41.42
CA ALA A 577 -13.04 14.93 -42.32
C ALA A 577 -13.20 14.32 -43.73
N ASP A 578 -12.74 13.11 -44.02
CA ASP A 578 -12.74 12.53 -45.37
C ASP A 578 -13.64 11.29 -45.44
N ASP A 579 -14.35 11.09 -46.57
CA ASP A 579 -15.35 10.03 -46.81
C ASP A 579 -16.75 10.37 -46.26
N ASN A 580 -17.71 9.42 -46.22
CA ASN A 580 -19.12 9.78 -45.95
C ASN A 580 -19.46 9.48 -44.49
N ASP A 581 -19.64 10.54 -43.72
CA ASP A 581 -19.74 10.47 -42.27
C ASP A 581 -21.17 10.70 -41.76
N THR A 582 -21.44 10.22 -40.54
CA THR A 582 -22.67 10.52 -39.79
C THR A 582 -22.30 11.21 -38.49
N LEU A 583 -22.78 12.43 -38.27
CA LEU A 583 -22.46 13.26 -37.11
C LEU A 583 -23.76 13.70 -36.43
N ASP A 584 -23.87 13.46 -35.12
CA ASP A 584 -24.99 13.88 -34.26
C ASP A 584 -24.47 14.70 -33.08
N GLY A 585 -24.85 15.97 -32.97
CA GLY A 585 -24.43 16.87 -31.89
C GLY A 585 -25.03 16.44 -30.55
N GLY A 586 -26.36 16.41 -30.48
CA GLY A 586 -27.09 15.93 -29.31
C GLY A 586 -27.74 17.07 -28.53
N ASP A 587 -27.61 17.08 -27.21
CA ASP A 587 -28.14 18.15 -26.35
C ASP A 587 -27.04 19.20 -26.12
N GLY A 588 -27.07 20.38 -26.73
CA GLY A 588 -25.92 21.30 -26.64
C GLY A 588 -25.95 22.42 -27.66
N ASN A 589 -25.07 23.42 -27.54
CA ASN A 589 -24.80 24.30 -28.68
C ASN A 589 -23.54 23.81 -29.40
N ASP A 590 -23.75 22.96 -30.40
CA ASP A 590 -22.68 22.15 -30.95
C ASP A 590 -22.01 22.78 -32.16
N GLN A 591 -20.77 22.36 -32.43
CA GLN A 591 -20.01 22.72 -33.62
C GLN A 591 -19.69 21.45 -34.41
N ILE A 592 -20.32 21.30 -35.57
CA ILE A 592 -20.22 20.09 -36.40
C ILE A 592 -19.63 20.45 -37.76
N GLY A 593 -18.53 19.81 -38.14
CA GLY A 593 -17.91 19.95 -39.46
C GLY A 593 -17.67 18.61 -40.15
N ALA A 594 -18.46 18.28 -41.16
CA ALA A 594 -18.39 16.95 -41.78
C ALA A 594 -17.20 16.78 -42.74
N GLY A 595 -16.95 17.72 -43.65
CA GLY A 595 -15.69 17.74 -44.41
C GLY A 595 -15.85 17.39 -45.89
N GLN A 596 -15.27 16.29 -46.37
CA GLN A 596 -15.32 15.82 -47.76
C GLN A 596 -16.12 14.52 -47.83
N GLY A 597 -17.31 14.53 -48.40
CA GLY A 597 -18.14 13.34 -48.28
C GLY A 597 -19.47 13.43 -48.96
N ASN A 598 -20.44 12.68 -48.49
CA ASN A 598 -21.87 12.96 -48.68
C ASN A 598 -22.45 12.66 -47.33
N ASP A 599 -22.41 13.67 -46.47
CA ASP A 599 -22.43 13.45 -45.04
C ASP A 599 -23.85 13.58 -44.50
N VAL A 600 -24.09 13.02 -43.31
CA VAL A 600 -25.35 13.16 -42.59
C VAL A 600 -25.06 13.88 -41.28
N LEU A 601 -25.61 15.08 -41.10
CA LEU A 601 -25.43 15.89 -39.92
C LEU A 601 -26.78 16.13 -39.23
N ASN A 602 -26.79 16.01 -37.89
CA ASN A 602 -27.90 16.41 -37.03
C ASN A 602 -27.35 17.27 -35.89
N GLY A 603 -27.86 18.50 -35.72
CA GLY A 603 -27.45 19.38 -34.61
C GLY A 603 -28.05 18.94 -33.29
N GLY A 604 -29.33 18.56 -33.28
CA GLY A 604 -30.01 18.10 -32.08
C GLY A 604 -30.75 19.23 -31.37
N PHE A 605 -30.52 19.43 -30.07
CA PHE A 605 -31.14 20.49 -29.28
C PHE A 605 -30.13 21.57 -28.91
N GLY A 606 -30.30 22.81 -29.38
CA GLY A 606 -29.60 23.95 -28.83
C GLY A 606 -29.54 25.14 -29.77
N ASN A 607 -28.35 25.57 -30.18
CA ASN A 607 -28.18 26.59 -31.21
C ASN A 607 -26.86 26.27 -31.90
N ASP A 608 -26.97 25.48 -32.95
CA ASP A 608 -25.85 24.71 -33.45
C ASP A 608 -25.18 25.39 -34.64
N GLN A 609 -23.91 25.05 -34.87
CA GLN A 609 -23.15 25.48 -36.04
C GLN A 609 -22.75 24.27 -36.85
N LEU A 610 -23.41 24.09 -38.01
CA LEU A 610 -23.21 22.94 -38.87
C LEU A 610 -22.54 23.34 -40.18
N PHE A 611 -21.49 22.61 -40.57
CA PHE A 611 -20.77 22.78 -41.83
C PHE A 611 -20.74 21.45 -42.58
N GLY A 612 -21.49 21.34 -43.69
CA GLY A 612 -21.51 20.14 -44.55
C GLY A 612 -20.16 19.93 -45.22
N GLY A 613 -19.79 20.84 -46.13
CA GLY A 613 -18.43 20.88 -46.68
C GLY A 613 -18.40 20.63 -48.18
N LEU A 614 -17.71 19.58 -48.63
CA LEU A 614 -17.67 19.18 -50.03
C LEU A 614 -18.50 17.92 -50.22
N GLY A 615 -19.33 17.92 -51.27
CA GLY A 615 -20.14 16.78 -51.66
C GLY A 615 -21.60 17.00 -51.29
N ASN A 616 -22.45 15.99 -51.44
CA ASN A 616 -23.90 16.19 -51.35
C ASN A 616 -24.41 15.81 -49.97
N ASP A 617 -24.60 16.79 -49.11
CA ASP A 617 -24.82 16.55 -47.69
C ASP A 617 -26.30 16.56 -47.31
N GLN A 618 -26.66 15.83 -46.27
CA GLN A 618 -27.95 15.89 -45.60
C GLN A 618 -27.75 16.53 -44.22
N ILE A 619 -28.36 17.70 -44.00
CA ILE A 619 -28.14 18.51 -42.80
C ILE A 619 -29.49 18.81 -42.13
N GLU A 620 -29.62 18.46 -40.85
CA GLU A 620 -30.75 18.82 -39.98
C GLU A 620 -30.21 19.67 -38.81
N GLY A 621 -30.70 20.90 -38.66
CA GLY A 621 -30.32 21.79 -37.54
C GLY A 621 -30.86 21.26 -36.22
N GLY A 622 -32.18 21.03 -36.18
CA GLY A 622 -32.84 20.45 -35.01
C GLY A 622 -33.68 21.49 -34.26
N ASP A 623 -33.71 21.41 -32.94
CA ASP A 623 -34.40 22.38 -32.08
C ASP A 623 -33.43 23.50 -31.71
N GLY A 624 -33.69 24.75 -32.10
CA GLY A 624 -32.71 25.81 -31.83
C GLY A 624 -32.74 26.97 -32.80
N ASN A 625 -31.84 27.94 -32.64
CA ASN A 625 -31.60 28.93 -33.70
C ASN A 625 -30.25 28.62 -34.33
N ASP A 626 -30.27 27.81 -35.38
CA ASP A 626 -29.07 27.19 -35.89
C ASP A 626 -28.42 28.02 -36.99
N THR A 627 -27.14 27.77 -37.22
CA THR A 627 -26.38 28.36 -38.30
C THR A 627 -25.80 27.23 -39.16
N ILE A 628 -26.37 27.05 -40.34
CA ILE A 628 -26.06 25.94 -41.24
C ILE A 628 -25.33 26.45 -42.48
N TYR A 629 -24.22 25.79 -42.83
CA TYR A 629 -23.45 26.00 -44.05
C TYR A 629 -23.44 24.72 -44.89
N GLY A 630 -24.24 24.64 -45.96
CA GLY A 630 -24.22 23.50 -46.88
C GLY A 630 -22.88 23.39 -47.62
N ALA A 631 -22.35 24.55 -48.02
CA ALA A 631 -21.10 24.69 -48.77
C ALA A 631 -21.22 24.15 -50.20
N ALA A 632 -20.35 23.27 -50.68
CA ALA A 632 -20.30 22.93 -52.10
C ALA A 632 -20.80 21.52 -52.37
N GLY A 633 -21.92 21.40 -53.06
CA GLY A 633 -22.65 20.14 -53.13
C GLY A 633 -23.98 20.30 -53.84
N ASP A 634 -24.74 19.23 -54.00
CA ASP A 634 -26.20 19.35 -54.14
C ASP A 634 -26.80 18.93 -52.78
N ASP A 635 -26.98 19.88 -51.88
CA ASP A 635 -27.27 19.60 -50.46
C ASP A 635 -28.76 19.53 -50.15
N THR A 636 -29.14 18.79 -49.11
CA THR A 636 -30.48 18.79 -48.52
C THR A 636 -30.42 19.33 -47.10
N ILE A 637 -31.04 20.48 -46.87
CA ILE A 637 -30.93 21.22 -45.61
C ILE A 637 -32.32 21.41 -44.99
N ASP A 638 -32.45 21.08 -43.71
CA ASP A 638 -33.60 21.36 -42.86
C ASP A 638 -33.14 22.17 -41.65
N GLY A 639 -33.68 23.37 -41.45
CA GLY A 639 -33.34 24.19 -40.28
C GLY A 639 -33.88 23.58 -38.99
N GLY A 640 -35.06 22.95 -39.06
CA GLY A 640 -35.74 22.45 -37.88
C GLY A 640 -36.60 23.52 -37.21
N TRP A 641 -36.59 23.57 -35.88
CA TRP A 641 -37.46 24.42 -35.07
C TRP A 641 -36.69 25.63 -34.55
N GLY A 642 -37.03 26.83 -35.03
CA GLY A 642 -36.56 28.09 -34.45
C GLY A 642 -36.22 29.11 -35.52
N ASP A 643 -35.40 30.11 -35.20
CA ASP A 643 -35.08 31.17 -36.17
C ASP A 643 -33.69 30.93 -36.79
N ASP A 644 -33.65 30.18 -37.89
CA ASP A 644 -32.39 29.65 -38.43
C ASP A 644 -31.70 30.55 -39.47
N ARG A 645 -30.38 30.36 -39.61
CA ARG A 645 -29.57 30.98 -40.67
C ARG A 645 -28.95 29.90 -41.54
N ILE A 646 -29.43 29.81 -42.78
CA ILE A 646 -29.00 28.80 -43.74
C ILE A 646 -28.17 29.46 -44.83
N PHE A 647 -26.96 28.98 -45.06
CA PHE A 647 -26.08 29.37 -46.16
C PHE A 647 -25.99 28.18 -47.13
N ALA A 648 -26.82 28.19 -48.18
CA ALA A 648 -26.92 27.08 -49.13
C ALA A 648 -25.56 26.79 -49.79
N GLY A 649 -24.99 27.80 -50.48
CA GLY A 649 -23.67 27.68 -51.10
C GLY A 649 -23.76 27.37 -52.60
N PRO A 650 -22.67 26.94 -53.24
CA PRO A 650 -22.69 26.55 -54.64
C PRO A 650 -23.25 25.14 -54.82
N GLY A 651 -24.38 25.03 -55.53
CA GLY A 651 -25.04 23.74 -55.67
C GLY A 651 -26.35 23.78 -56.42
N SER A 652 -27.04 22.65 -56.44
CA SER A 652 -28.48 22.55 -56.70
C SER A 652 -29.17 22.09 -55.43
N ASP A 653 -29.32 23.00 -54.48
CA ASP A 653 -29.66 22.66 -53.10
C ASP A 653 -31.17 22.53 -52.90
N VAL A 654 -31.57 21.73 -51.90
CA VAL A 654 -32.94 21.59 -51.45
C VAL A 654 -33.03 22.04 -50.00
N ILE A 655 -33.77 23.12 -49.74
CA ILE A 655 -33.98 23.65 -48.40
C ILE A 655 -35.42 23.38 -47.98
N ARG A 656 -35.65 22.64 -46.90
CA ARG A 656 -36.98 22.44 -46.34
C ARG A 656 -37.44 23.69 -45.59
N PHE A 657 -38.71 24.05 -45.77
CA PHE A 657 -39.34 25.05 -44.95
C PHE A 657 -39.92 24.42 -43.67
N SER A 658 -39.41 24.86 -42.53
CA SER A 658 -39.74 24.35 -41.21
C SER A 658 -40.37 25.44 -40.32
N ASP A 659 -40.44 25.22 -39.01
CA ASP A 659 -41.10 26.11 -38.06
C ASP A 659 -40.17 27.26 -37.63
N GLY A 660 -40.73 28.46 -37.39
CA GLY A 660 -39.98 29.65 -36.98
C GLY A 660 -39.68 30.65 -38.10
N SER A 661 -38.65 31.49 -37.95
CA SER A 661 -38.36 32.65 -38.82
C SER A 661 -36.98 32.60 -39.47
N ASP A 662 -36.84 31.72 -40.46
CA ASP A 662 -35.56 31.39 -41.07
C ASP A 662 -35.12 32.36 -42.16
N ILE A 663 -33.80 32.43 -42.36
CA ILE A 663 -33.18 33.22 -43.42
C ILE A 663 -32.22 32.34 -44.22
N VAL A 664 -32.47 32.23 -45.53
CA VAL A 664 -31.59 31.56 -46.49
C VAL A 664 -30.75 32.61 -47.22
N TYR A 665 -29.44 32.48 -47.09
CA TYR A 665 -28.43 33.24 -47.82
C TYR A 665 -27.95 32.45 -49.03
N TYR A 666 -27.56 33.19 -50.07
CA TYR A 666 -26.95 32.65 -51.29
C TYR A 666 -27.82 31.69 -52.12
N PHE A 667 -29.15 31.71 -51.92
CA PHE A 667 -30.09 30.96 -52.76
C PHE A 667 -30.00 31.37 -54.24
N SER A 668 -29.75 30.40 -55.11
CA SER A 668 -29.54 30.50 -56.55
C SER A 668 -30.79 30.09 -57.32
N ALA A 669 -31.68 31.07 -57.58
CA ALA A 669 -32.89 30.84 -58.37
C ALA A 669 -32.60 30.20 -59.74
N GLY A 670 -33.33 29.13 -60.04
CA GLY A 670 -33.20 28.27 -61.21
C GLY A 670 -32.27 27.06 -61.01
N SER A 671 -31.57 26.99 -59.87
CA SER A 671 -30.75 25.85 -59.44
C SER A 671 -31.35 25.24 -58.18
N ASP A 672 -31.46 26.05 -57.13
CA ASP A 672 -31.89 25.62 -55.80
C ASP A 672 -33.41 25.55 -55.70
N ARG A 673 -33.89 24.80 -54.71
CA ARG A 673 -35.30 24.50 -54.52
C ARG A 673 -35.69 24.61 -53.06
N ILE A 674 -36.87 25.16 -52.80
CA ILE A 674 -37.49 25.14 -51.48
C ILE A 674 -38.49 23.99 -51.42
N ASP A 675 -38.31 23.07 -50.47
CA ASP A 675 -39.27 22.02 -50.16
C ASP A 675 -40.39 22.56 -49.26
N LEU A 676 -41.56 22.70 -49.86
CA LEU A 676 -42.81 23.10 -49.22
C LEU A 676 -43.77 21.91 -49.07
N SER A 677 -43.30 20.69 -49.35
CA SER A 677 -44.11 19.50 -49.17
C SER A 677 -44.53 19.37 -47.70
N GLY A 678 -45.83 19.19 -47.47
CA GLY A 678 -46.38 19.14 -46.12
C GLY A 678 -46.74 20.47 -45.49
N VAL A 679 -46.34 21.62 -46.04
CA VAL A 679 -46.68 22.95 -45.50
C VAL A 679 -48.17 23.25 -45.72
N PRO A 680 -48.97 23.41 -44.65
CA PRO A 680 -50.42 23.58 -44.81
C PRO A 680 -50.79 24.87 -45.53
N GLY A 681 -51.68 24.75 -46.52
CA GLY A 681 -52.22 25.89 -47.26
C GLY A 681 -51.57 26.16 -48.60
N ILE A 682 -50.37 25.61 -48.84
CA ILE A 682 -49.66 25.67 -50.12
C ILE A 682 -50.05 24.45 -50.96
N VAL A 683 -50.80 24.66 -52.05
CA VAL A 683 -51.33 23.55 -52.88
C VAL A 683 -50.90 23.59 -54.34
N ASP A 684 -50.31 24.68 -54.81
CA ASP A 684 -49.62 24.80 -56.09
C ASP A 684 -48.86 26.13 -56.12
N PHE A 685 -48.04 26.33 -57.15
CA PHE A 685 -47.25 27.56 -57.28
C PHE A 685 -48.12 28.82 -57.43
N ALA A 686 -49.27 28.73 -58.11
CA ALA A 686 -50.16 29.88 -58.28
C ALA A 686 -50.78 30.33 -56.94
N ASN A 687 -51.10 29.37 -56.07
CA ASN A 687 -51.58 29.58 -54.73
C ASN A 687 -50.50 30.16 -53.80
N LEU A 688 -49.26 29.67 -53.87
CA LEU A 688 -48.10 30.25 -53.18
C LEU A 688 -47.93 31.74 -53.56
N GLN A 689 -47.83 32.02 -54.86
CA GLN A 689 -47.65 33.37 -55.40
C GLN A 689 -48.72 34.37 -54.96
N GLN A 690 -49.97 33.91 -54.80
CA GLN A 690 -51.07 34.79 -54.48
C GLN A 690 -51.20 35.06 -52.98
N ASN A 691 -50.85 34.09 -52.13
CA ASN A 691 -51.27 34.10 -50.72
C ASN A 691 -50.13 34.12 -49.72
N GLN A 692 -49.00 33.48 -50.04
CA GLN A 692 -47.95 33.16 -49.05
C GLN A 692 -46.57 33.64 -49.45
N LEU A 693 -46.38 34.09 -50.69
CA LEU A 693 -45.14 34.68 -51.17
C LEU A 693 -45.25 36.21 -51.25
N SER A 694 -44.33 36.91 -50.58
CA SER A 694 -44.23 38.37 -50.55
C SER A 694 -42.79 38.84 -50.75
N GLU A 695 -42.58 40.15 -50.93
CA GLU A 695 -41.24 40.72 -51.07
C GLU A 695 -41.07 41.91 -50.13
N PHE A 696 -39.96 41.95 -49.40
CA PHE A 696 -39.58 43.08 -48.56
C PHE A 696 -38.06 43.30 -48.63
N GLY A 697 -37.64 44.55 -48.81
CA GLY A 697 -36.21 44.89 -48.85
C GLY A 697 -35.44 44.33 -50.06
N GLY A 698 -36.11 43.72 -51.04
CA GLY A 698 -35.48 43.00 -52.15
C GLY A 698 -35.32 41.49 -51.92
N SER A 699 -35.79 40.99 -50.77
CA SER A 699 -35.79 39.58 -50.38
C SER A 699 -37.21 39.01 -50.47
N ALA A 700 -37.34 37.80 -50.98
CA ALA A 700 -38.59 37.06 -51.05
C ALA A 700 -38.88 36.44 -49.68
N ILE A 701 -40.13 36.48 -49.24
CA ILE A 701 -40.56 35.96 -47.94
C ILE A 701 -41.75 35.04 -48.17
N ILE A 702 -41.60 33.79 -47.75
CA ILE A 702 -42.67 32.81 -47.66
C ILE A 702 -43.25 32.88 -46.26
N THR A 703 -44.56 32.88 -46.09
CA THR A 703 -45.23 32.84 -44.78
C THR A 703 -46.30 31.78 -44.77
N ASP A 704 -46.25 30.87 -43.80
CA ASP A 704 -47.25 29.81 -43.67
C ASP A 704 -48.56 30.30 -43.01
N LEU A 705 -49.48 29.38 -42.71
CA LEU A 705 -50.75 29.71 -42.05
C LEU A 705 -50.63 29.90 -40.52
N PHE A 706 -49.49 29.51 -39.93
CA PHE A 706 -49.21 29.61 -38.50
C PHE A 706 -48.40 30.87 -38.15
N GLY A 707 -47.81 31.52 -39.16
CA GLY A 707 -47.02 32.73 -39.03
C GLY A 707 -45.51 32.51 -39.13
N ASN A 708 -45.05 31.28 -39.39
CA ASN A 708 -43.66 30.95 -39.66
C ASN A 708 -43.24 31.56 -41.00
N THR A 709 -41.96 31.92 -41.14
CA THR A 709 -41.45 32.60 -42.34
C THR A 709 -40.12 32.05 -42.81
N LEU A 710 -39.95 31.91 -44.13
CA LEU A 710 -38.66 31.67 -44.78
C LEU A 710 -38.30 32.87 -45.65
N THR A 711 -37.19 33.53 -45.34
CA THR A 711 -36.69 34.69 -46.09
C THR A 711 -35.54 34.28 -47.00
N LEU A 712 -35.69 34.46 -48.31
CA LEU A 712 -34.61 34.27 -49.28
C LEU A 712 -33.87 35.60 -49.48
N ASP A 713 -32.74 35.78 -48.81
CA ASP A 713 -32.04 37.06 -48.76
C ASP A 713 -31.50 37.50 -50.13
N GLY A 714 -31.85 38.72 -50.55
CA GLY A 714 -31.41 39.28 -51.82
C GLY A 714 -32.05 38.65 -53.07
N VAL A 715 -33.01 37.73 -52.92
CA VAL A 715 -33.72 37.08 -54.02
C VAL A 715 -35.08 37.76 -54.22
N SER A 716 -35.34 38.32 -55.40
CA SER A 716 -36.65 38.94 -55.69
C SER A 716 -37.71 37.88 -56.01
N VAL A 717 -38.96 38.15 -55.66
CA VAL A 717 -40.11 37.31 -56.05
C VAL A 717 -40.22 37.20 -57.58
N ALA A 718 -39.78 38.22 -58.31
CA ALA A 718 -39.82 38.22 -59.78
C ALA A 718 -38.80 37.28 -60.44
N SER A 719 -37.77 36.82 -59.72
CA SER A 719 -36.81 35.82 -60.22
C SER A 719 -37.24 34.38 -59.97
N LEU A 720 -38.24 34.15 -59.12
CA LEU A 720 -38.70 32.81 -58.74
C LEU A 720 -39.76 32.28 -59.72
N THR A 721 -39.68 30.97 -59.98
CA THR A 721 -40.55 30.18 -60.87
C THR A 721 -41.03 28.92 -60.16
N GLU A 722 -41.91 28.15 -60.80
CA GLU A 722 -42.37 26.87 -60.25
C GLU A 722 -41.24 25.84 -60.06
N ALA A 723 -40.14 25.96 -60.80
CA ALA A 723 -39.00 25.03 -60.70
C ALA A 723 -38.23 25.18 -59.38
N ASP A 724 -38.28 26.35 -58.76
CA ASP A 724 -37.60 26.69 -57.50
C ASP A 724 -38.31 26.12 -56.27
N PHE A 725 -39.37 25.31 -56.46
CA PHE A 725 -40.17 24.77 -55.37
C PHE A 725 -40.46 23.27 -55.55
N ILE A 726 -40.59 22.56 -54.43
CA ILE A 726 -41.22 21.24 -54.33
C ILE A 726 -42.51 21.45 -53.54
N ILE A 727 -43.68 21.18 -54.15
CA ILE A 727 -44.99 21.41 -53.51
C ILE A 727 -45.77 20.08 -53.31
N PHE A 728 -45.30 18.98 -53.91
CA PHE A 728 -45.90 17.64 -53.81
C PHE A 728 -44.89 16.51 -53.97
#